data_AF-A0AAV6FMW8-F1
#
_entry.id   AF-A0AAV6FMW8-F1
#
_cell.length_a   1.000
_cell.length_b   1.000
_cell.length_c   1.000
_cell.angle_alpha   90.00
_cell.angle_beta   90.00
_cell.angle_gamma   90.00
#
_symmetry.space_group_name_H-M   'P 1'
#
loop_
_entity.id
_entity.type
_entity.pdbx_description
1 polymer ?
#
loop_
_entity_poly.entity_id
_entity_poly.type
_entity_poly.pdbx_seq_one_letter_code
_entity_poly.pdbx_strand_id
1 'polypeptide(L)'
;MFLSTCIFAFAENYGTLFFARSLQGLGSAFADTSGIAMIADKYTEEAERSRALGIALAFISFGSLVAPPFGGVLYQFAGKRVPFIVLACVCLADGFLLLTVIKPFTNRTRENMPVGTPIYRLMIDPYIVVVAGALTVCNIPLAFLEPTIANWMTTTMHASESEVGMTWLPAFFPHVLGVYMTVKLAAKYPNLQWFYGALGMVIIGASSCVVPACKTFGQLMLPLCGICFGIALVDTALLPTLAFLVDVRHVSVYGSVYAIADISYSVAYAMGPIVAGQIVHNLGFVQLNLGMGLVNVLYAPTLLFLRHVCQMKPSYSERNVLLEEGPQGLYDTIKMEERKSKKKGFSSAGNCVPIDENGLDAFREHGSYSEESSGPEYKPDQASARRDGEDSANIFVLLTGINLQDLGCPAELTGVCIFTRPKTSMPILEKQLSQGRKDSAALPKVPVPSLHQTLNMYLRCMRHLVPDQKFRDTQAIVEEFGKAGGIGEILQRKLQERRDRTENWVYDYWLHDMYLNNRLALPVNSSPVMVLPKQFFTDRKDSLRFAARLVAGVLEYKAMLDTGALPAEKARGQLSPGVQWDSLCMEQYSRVFSCYRRPGLKQDTQLNYRTNAGAQPEYVIVACKNQFFVLDVAVKSRKLGEAELLVQMERISKMAENAEERLPAMGLLTSDGRTDWAQARDILVKDATNRETLDVIEQCVCVVCLDEPCGVEPTDSNRAVFMLHGGGHDKNGANRWYDKPMQFVVGADGVCGVVCEHSQFEGIVLVQCTEYLVKYISECPGKPVLAPAGVMGLPVPRRLQWKCSPQIQGLLASSADRLQRLVRNLDMDVHTFKSYGKEFIKKQRMSPDAYIQVALQLAFYKCNARAVPTYESASIRRFHQGRVDNIRSATPEALAFVRSMTDELNMHTDAVRMTRLRDAIKAQTDYTVLAITGNGIDNHLLGLREIAQELGMDRLDLFEDETYPLSNQFILSTSQVPTTMDMFCCYGPVVPNGYGTCYNPQADHILFCVSSFRESTETSSAVFTRALDLSLLELADLCSKNAAISGPLGTCSSATGTPTATPIKSKIK
;
A
#
# COMPACT_ATOMS: atom_id res chain seq x y z
N MET A 1 -8.20 -33.01 -18.99
CA MET A 1 -8.75 -34.00 -18.03
C MET A 1 -9.97 -34.73 -18.55
N PHE A 2 -11.13 -34.08 -18.80
CA PHE A 2 -12.33 -34.76 -19.34
C PHE A 2 -12.05 -35.63 -20.58
N LEU A 3 -11.50 -35.02 -21.63
CA LEU A 3 -11.24 -35.70 -22.90
C LEU A 3 -10.28 -36.90 -22.76
N SER A 4 -9.19 -36.76 -22.00
CA SER A 4 -8.24 -37.85 -21.78
C SER A 4 -8.86 -39.03 -21.02
N THR A 5 -9.67 -38.75 -20.00
CA THR A 5 -10.34 -39.79 -19.20
C THR A 5 -11.41 -40.53 -20.03
N CYS A 6 -12.12 -39.83 -20.92
CA CYS A 6 -13.01 -40.46 -21.89
C CYS A 6 -12.24 -41.39 -22.85
N ILE A 7 -11.08 -40.97 -23.35
CA ILE A 7 -10.25 -41.81 -24.24
C ILE A 7 -9.79 -43.08 -23.51
N PHE A 8 -9.41 -42.99 -22.23
CA PHE A 8 -9.04 -44.17 -21.43
C PHE A 8 -10.16 -45.21 -21.31
N ALA A 9 -11.43 -44.77 -21.25
CA ALA A 9 -12.57 -45.69 -21.18
C ALA A 9 -12.70 -46.58 -22.44
N PHE A 10 -12.27 -46.09 -23.61
CA PHE A 10 -12.41 -46.76 -24.90
C PHE A 10 -11.08 -47.17 -25.54
N ALA A 11 -9.95 -46.97 -24.86
CA ALA A 11 -8.64 -47.28 -25.39
C ALA A 11 -8.36 -48.80 -25.38
N GLU A 12 -8.11 -49.35 -26.57
CA GLU A 12 -7.85 -50.78 -26.81
C GLU A 12 -6.42 -51.07 -27.32
N ASN A 13 -5.64 -50.04 -27.65
CA ASN A 13 -4.25 -50.18 -28.11
C ASN A 13 -3.29 -49.28 -27.32
N TYR A 14 -2.01 -49.68 -27.28
CA TYR A 14 -0.98 -48.97 -26.52
C TYR A 14 -0.79 -47.51 -26.96
N GLY A 15 -0.83 -47.24 -28.28
CA GLY A 15 -0.68 -45.87 -28.80
C GLY A 15 -1.77 -44.91 -28.29
N THR A 16 -3.02 -45.40 -28.23
CA THR A 16 -4.16 -44.63 -27.71
C THR A 16 -4.03 -44.41 -26.20
N LEU A 17 -3.58 -45.42 -25.45
CA LEU A 17 -3.32 -45.29 -24.00
C LEU A 17 -2.18 -44.30 -23.72
N PHE A 18 -1.10 -44.36 -24.50
CA PHE A 18 0.03 -43.43 -24.38
C PHE A 18 -0.39 -41.99 -24.69
N PHE A 19 -1.17 -41.80 -25.75
CA PHE A 19 -1.73 -40.49 -26.10
C PHE A 19 -2.67 -39.96 -25.01
N ALA A 20 -3.59 -40.81 -24.51
CA ALA A 20 -4.50 -40.45 -23.43
C ALA A 20 -3.75 -40.05 -22.16
N ARG A 21 -2.68 -40.79 -21.79
CA ARG A 21 -1.85 -40.48 -20.62
C ARG A 21 -1.07 -39.18 -20.79
N SER A 22 -0.53 -38.93 -21.98
CA SER A 22 0.16 -37.69 -22.31
C SER A 22 -0.77 -36.48 -22.22
N LEU A 23 -1.99 -36.60 -22.76
CA LEU A 23 -3.01 -35.57 -22.70
C LEU A 23 -3.51 -35.33 -21.25
N GLN A 24 -3.55 -36.38 -20.43
CA GLN A 24 -3.88 -36.26 -19.02
C GLN A 24 -2.78 -35.51 -18.25
N GLY A 25 -1.50 -35.80 -18.52
CA GLY A 25 -0.36 -35.07 -17.94
C GLY A 25 -0.40 -33.57 -18.28
N LEU A 26 -0.67 -33.24 -19.55
CA LEU A 26 -0.84 -31.85 -19.98
C LEU A 26 -2.03 -31.17 -19.24
N GLY A 27 -3.13 -31.90 -19.05
CA GLY A 27 -4.29 -31.40 -18.31
C GLY A 27 -4.02 -31.15 -16.83
N SER A 28 -3.26 -32.04 -16.18
CA SER A 28 -2.85 -31.89 -14.77
C SER A 28 -1.98 -30.66 -14.58
N ALA A 29 -0.97 -30.48 -15.43
CA ALA A 29 -0.04 -29.35 -15.35
C ALA A 29 -0.76 -28.00 -15.38
N PHE A 30 -1.81 -27.86 -16.20
CA PHE A 30 -2.63 -26.64 -16.21
C PHE A 30 -3.45 -26.45 -14.94
N ALA A 31 -4.03 -27.50 -14.39
CA ALA A 31 -4.89 -27.42 -13.20
C ALA A 31 -4.07 -27.19 -11.92
N ASP A 32 -3.02 -28.00 -11.71
CA ASP A 32 -2.25 -28.01 -10.47
C ASP A 32 -1.39 -26.75 -10.34
N THR A 33 -0.64 -26.40 -11.39
CA THR A 33 0.19 -25.19 -11.40
C THR A 33 -0.66 -23.93 -11.22
N SER A 34 -1.78 -23.81 -11.95
CA SER A 34 -2.63 -22.63 -11.87
C SER A 34 -3.37 -22.53 -10.54
N GLY A 35 -3.88 -23.65 -10.02
CA GLY A 35 -4.61 -23.69 -8.74
C GLY A 35 -3.75 -23.29 -7.55
N ILE A 36 -2.54 -23.87 -7.45
CA ILE A 36 -1.60 -23.57 -6.36
C ILE A 36 -1.08 -22.13 -6.49
N ALA A 37 -0.76 -21.67 -7.71
CA ALA A 37 -0.34 -20.30 -7.95
C ALA A 37 -1.43 -19.27 -7.61
N MET A 38 -2.71 -19.55 -7.92
CA MET A 38 -3.83 -18.69 -7.54
C MET A 38 -4.00 -18.58 -6.02
N ILE A 39 -3.81 -19.68 -5.29
CA ILE A 39 -3.86 -19.67 -3.81
C ILE A 39 -2.70 -18.83 -3.27
N ALA A 40 -1.49 -19.03 -3.78
CA ALA A 40 -0.33 -18.28 -3.33
C ALA A 40 -0.37 -16.78 -3.68
N ASP A 41 -0.96 -16.40 -4.83
CA ASP A 41 -1.16 -14.99 -5.20
C ASP A 41 -2.25 -14.33 -4.34
N LYS A 42 -3.26 -15.09 -3.90
CA LYS A 42 -4.35 -14.58 -3.05
C LYS A 42 -3.93 -14.39 -1.59
N TYR A 43 -3.11 -15.29 -1.04
CA TYR A 43 -2.65 -15.23 0.35
C TYR A 43 -1.18 -14.80 0.39
N THR A 44 -0.95 -13.51 0.65
CA THR A 44 0.40 -12.91 0.62
C THR A 44 1.16 -13.08 1.93
N GLU A 45 0.47 -13.22 3.06
CA GLU A 45 1.11 -13.46 4.36
C GLU A 45 1.60 -14.91 4.48
N GLU A 46 2.83 -15.12 4.94
CA GLU A 46 3.47 -16.45 4.98
C GLU A 46 2.67 -17.48 5.81
N ALA A 47 2.12 -17.06 6.96
CA ALA A 47 1.35 -17.92 7.84
C ALA A 47 0.00 -18.32 7.22
N GLU A 48 -0.70 -17.37 6.60
CA GLU A 48 -1.99 -17.64 5.93
C GLU A 48 -1.79 -18.47 4.65
N ARG A 49 -0.75 -18.16 3.87
CA ARG A 49 -0.36 -18.89 2.67
C ARG A 49 -0.05 -20.34 3.00
N SER A 50 0.76 -20.60 4.04
CA SER A 50 1.11 -21.95 4.47
C SER A 50 -0.12 -22.75 4.92
N ARG A 51 -1.08 -22.10 5.59
CA ARG A 51 -2.35 -22.72 5.99
C ARG A 51 -3.23 -23.05 4.79
N ALA A 52 -3.39 -22.11 3.85
CA ALA A 52 -4.22 -22.29 2.67
C ALA A 52 -3.66 -23.37 1.73
N LEU A 53 -2.34 -23.36 1.51
CA LEU A 53 -1.63 -24.40 0.75
C LEU A 53 -1.72 -25.76 1.45
N GLY A 54 -1.59 -25.82 2.77
CA GLY A 54 -1.76 -27.06 3.53
C GLY A 54 -3.14 -27.69 3.35
N ILE A 55 -4.21 -26.88 3.33
CA ILE A 55 -5.57 -27.37 3.05
C ILE A 55 -5.67 -27.89 1.62
N ALA A 56 -5.16 -27.15 0.63
CA ALA A 56 -5.20 -27.57 -0.77
C ALA A 56 -4.45 -28.89 -1.02
N LEU A 57 -3.25 -29.04 -0.43
CA LEU A 57 -2.46 -30.28 -0.51
C LEU A 57 -3.17 -31.46 0.14
N ALA A 58 -3.85 -31.24 1.27
CA ALA A 58 -4.64 -32.30 1.90
C ALA A 58 -5.76 -32.83 0.97
N PHE A 59 -6.40 -31.96 0.17
CA PHE A 59 -7.40 -32.36 -0.81
C PHE A 59 -6.81 -33.06 -2.04
N ILE A 60 -5.63 -32.62 -2.52
CA ILE A 60 -4.91 -33.31 -3.60
C ILE A 60 -4.57 -34.73 -3.17
N SER A 61 -4.01 -34.90 -1.97
CA SER A 61 -3.65 -36.20 -1.42
C SER A 61 -4.86 -37.08 -1.11
N PHE A 62 -6.00 -36.48 -0.70
CA PHE A 62 -7.27 -37.20 -0.60
C PHE A 62 -7.66 -37.83 -1.94
N GLY A 63 -7.60 -37.06 -3.03
CA GLY A 63 -7.86 -37.56 -4.38
C GLY A 63 -6.96 -38.73 -4.75
N SER A 64 -5.65 -38.58 -4.56
CA SER A 64 -4.65 -39.62 -4.92
C SER A 64 -4.77 -40.91 -4.10
N LEU A 65 -5.16 -40.83 -2.82
CA LEU A 65 -5.23 -42.00 -1.93
C LEU A 65 -6.60 -42.69 -1.94
N VAL A 66 -7.67 -41.97 -2.25
CA VAL A 66 -9.02 -42.54 -2.42
C VAL A 66 -9.23 -43.12 -3.82
N ALA A 67 -8.47 -42.65 -4.82
CA ALA A 67 -8.60 -43.13 -6.19
C ALA A 67 -8.34 -44.64 -6.37
N PRO A 68 -7.29 -45.27 -5.80
CA PRO A 68 -7.06 -46.71 -5.97
C PRO A 68 -8.15 -47.60 -5.36
N PRO A 69 -8.62 -47.36 -4.10
CA PRO A 69 -9.78 -48.08 -3.56
C PRO A 69 -11.05 -47.90 -4.40
N PHE A 70 -11.36 -46.66 -4.79
CA PHE A 70 -12.54 -46.34 -5.60
C PHE A 70 -12.48 -47.02 -6.97
N GLY A 71 -11.32 -46.95 -7.63
CA GLY A 71 -11.05 -47.59 -8.92
C GLY A 71 -11.11 -49.11 -8.85
N GLY A 72 -10.50 -49.72 -7.83
CA GLY A 72 -10.49 -51.17 -7.64
C GLY A 72 -11.89 -51.75 -7.40
N VAL A 73 -12.69 -51.11 -6.55
CA VAL A 73 -14.08 -51.54 -6.29
C VAL A 73 -14.93 -51.39 -7.56
N LEU A 74 -14.92 -50.23 -8.21
CA LEU A 74 -15.71 -50.03 -9.43
C LEU A 74 -15.28 -50.93 -10.59
N TYR A 75 -13.99 -51.22 -10.70
CA TYR A 75 -13.47 -52.15 -11.71
C TYR A 75 -14.01 -53.57 -11.50
N GLN A 76 -14.04 -54.04 -10.25
CA GLN A 76 -14.52 -55.38 -9.89
C GLN A 76 -16.02 -55.56 -10.16
N PHE A 77 -16.84 -54.55 -9.87
CA PHE A 77 -18.31 -54.66 -9.97
C PHE A 77 -18.87 -54.25 -11.34
N ALA A 78 -18.23 -53.33 -12.05
CA ALA A 78 -18.79 -52.69 -13.24
C ALA A 78 -17.85 -52.71 -14.46
N GLY A 79 -16.70 -53.37 -14.34
CA GLY A 79 -15.73 -53.55 -15.42
C GLY A 79 -14.88 -52.31 -15.73
N LYS A 80 -13.91 -52.47 -16.63
CA LYS A 80 -12.88 -51.47 -16.95
C LYS A 80 -13.42 -50.08 -17.30
N ARG A 81 -14.55 -49.98 -18.00
CA ARG A 81 -15.02 -48.72 -18.61
C ARG A 81 -15.64 -47.75 -17.60
N VAL A 82 -16.29 -48.27 -16.57
CA VAL A 82 -17.12 -47.48 -15.64
C VAL A 82 -16.30 -46.52 -14.75
N PRO A 83 -15.17 -46.91 -14.14
CA PRO A 83 -14.34 -45.98 -13.36
C PRO A 83 -13.94 -44.73 -14.14
N PHE A 84 -13.55 -44.89 -15.41
CA PHE A 84 -13.14 -43.78 -16.26
C PHE A 84 -14.30 -42.87 -16.66
N ILE A 85 -15.49 -43.43 -16.96
CA ILE A 85 -16.67 -42.62 -17.30
C ILE A 85 -17.13 -41.79 -16.09
N VAL A 86 -17.13 -42.38 -14.89
CA VAL A 86 -17.50 -41.68 -13.65
C VAL A 86 -16.52 -40.53 -13.39
N LEU A 87 -15.21 -40.78 -13.48
CA LEU A 87 -14.18 -39.74 -13.32
C LEU A 87 -14.27 -38.65 -14.40
N ALA A 88 -14.62 -39.00 -15.63
CA ALA A 88 -14.85 -38.01 -16.69
C ALA A 88 -16.04 -37.09 -16.34
N CYS A 89 -17.15 -37.64 -15.84
CA CYS A 89 -18.29 -36.83 -15.41
C CYS A 89 -17.94 -35.88 -14.26
N VAL A 90 -17.14 -36.34 -13.28
CA VAL A 90 -16.63 -35.50 -12.19
C VAL A 90 -15.77 -34.36 -12.74
N CYS A 91 -14.84 -34.64 -13.67
CA CYS A 91 -14.02 -33.61 -14.32
C CYS A 91 -14.86 -32.58 -15.09
N LEU A 92 -15.96 -33.01 -15.71
CA LEU A 92 -16.86 -32.12 -16.46
C LEU A 92 -17.64 -31.21 -15.52
N ALA A 93 -18.15 -31.75 -14.42
CA ALA A 93 -18.84 -30.99 -13.38
C ALA A 93 -17.91 -29.95 -12.72
N ASP A 94 -16.67 -30.35 -12.42
CA ASP A 94 -15.64 -29.45 -11.89
C ASP A 94 -15.31 -28.32 -12.88
N GLY A 95 -15.14 -28.64 -14.16
CA GLY A 95 -14.94 -27.64 -15.21
C GLY A 95 -16.08 -26.62 -15.32
N PHE A 96 -17.34 -27.06 -15.16
CA PHE A 96 -18.49 -26.17 -15.13
C PHE A 96 -18.48 -25.29 -13.87
N LEU A 97 -18.17 -25.87 -12.70
CA LEU A 97 -18.07 -25.14 -11.45
C LEU A 97 -16.99 -24.04 -11.55
N LEU A 98 -15.82 -24.36 -12.11
CA LEU A 98 -14.75 -23.38 -12.35
C LEU A 98 -15.19 -22.23 -13.26
N LEU A 99 -15.95 -22.49 -14.32
CA LEU A 99 -16.49 -21.45 -15.19
C LEU A 99 -17.51 -20.54 -14.48
N THR A 100 -18.25 -21.07 -13.49
CA THR A 100 -19.19 -20.27 -12.70
C THR A 100 -18.52 -19.47 -11.59
N VAL A 101 -17.44 -19.99 -11.01
CA VAL A 101 -16.76 -19.39 -9.85
C VAL A 101 -15.65 -18.42 -10.27
N ILE A 102 -14.90 -18.74 -11.33
CA ILE A 102 -13.76 -17.92 -11.80
C ILE A 102 -14.25 -16.95 -12.87
N LYS A 103 -14.24 -15.65 -12.55
CA LYS A 103 -14.54 -14.60 -13.52
C LYS A 103 -13.34 -14.39 -14.46
N PRO A 104 -13.52 -14.40 -15.79
CA PRO A 104 -12.42 -14.21 -16.72
C PRO A 104 -11.83 -12.79 -16.59
N PHE A 105 -10.50 -12.72 -16.54
CA PHE A 105 -9.75 -11.46 -16.55
C PHE A 105 -9.92 -10.73 -17.89
N THR A 106 -10.12 -9.42 -17.86
CA THR A 106 -10.11 -8.55 -19.05
C THR A 106 -8.70 -8.46 -19.65
N ASN A 107 -8.60 -8.52 -20.99
CA ASN A 107 -7.32 -8.51 -21.74
C ASN A 107 -6.38 -7.34 -21.38
N ARG A 108 -6.91 -6.19 -20.96
CA ARG A 108 -6.11 -5.01 -20.55
C ARG A 108 -5.27 -5.23 -19.29
N THR A 109 -5.68 -6.13 -18.40
CA THR A 109 -4.95 -6.48 -17.17
C THR A 109 -3.70 -7.33 -17.46
N ARG A 110 -3.65 -7.97 -18.64
CA ARG A 110 -2.57 -8.89 -19.04
C ARG A 110 -1.34 -8.13 -19.57
N GLU A 111 -1.52 -6.93 -20.10
CA GLU A 111 -0.43 -6.05 -20.57
C GLU A 111 0.32 -5.37 -19.40
N ASN A 112 -0.32 -5.27 -18.23
CA ASN A 112 0.26 -4.65 -17.02
C ASN A 112 0.79 -5.67 -15.99
N MET A 113 0.85 -6.97 -16.33
CA MET A 113 1.50 -7.95 -15.45
C MET A 113 3.02 -7.88 -15.64
N PRO A 114 3.80 -7.77 -14.56
CA PRO A 114 5.26 -7.74 -14.66
C PRO A 114 5.78 -9.03 -15.30
N VAL A 115 6.75 -8.88 -16.20
CA VAL A 115 7.45 -10.03 -16.80
C VAL A 115 8.32 -10.66 -15.71
N GLY A 116 7.85 -11.77 -15.14
CA GLY A 116 8.58 -12.49 -14.09
C GLY A 116 9.96 -12.96 -14.53
N THR A 117 10.81 -13.29 -13.54
CA THR A 117 12.10 -13.92 -13.84
C THR A 117 11.88 -15.18 -14.68
N PRO A 118 12.56 -15.33 -15.83
CA PRO A 118 12.40 -16.52 -16.66
C PRO A 118 12.70 -17.81 -15.89
N ILE A 119 11.88 -18.85 -16.10
CA ILE A 119 11.98 -20.15 -15.39
C ILE A 119 13.40 -20.73 -15.40
N TYR A 120 14.14 -20.59 -16.51
CA TYR A 120 15.50 -21.10 -16.61
C TYR A 120 16.47 -20.46 -15.59
N ARG A 121 16.27 -19.20 -15.21
CA ARG A 121 17.10 -18.55 -14.17
C ARG A 121 16.72 -19.03 -12.77
N LEU A 122 15.43 -19.29 -12.53
CA LEU A 122 14.96 -19.87 -11.27
C LEU A 122 15.50 -21.28 -11.06
N MET A 123 15.54 -22.09 -12.13
CA MET A 123 16.09 -23.46 -12.10
C MET A 123 17.62 -23.53 -11.92
N ILE A 124 18.34 -22.41 -12.02
CA ILE A 124 19.79 -22.35 -11.76
C ILE A 124 20.08 -21.89 -10.31
N ASP A 125 19.08 -21.39 -9.59
CA ASP A 125 19.27 -20.93 -8.21
C ASP A 125 19.54 -22.11 -7.26
N PRO A 126 20.66 -22.08 -6.50
CA PRO A 126 21.09 -23.22 -5.70
C PRO A 126 20.08 -23.63 -4.61
N TYR A 127 19.28 -22.70 -4.08
CA TYR A 127 18.29 -23.02 -3.04
C TYR A 127 17.01 -23.60 -3.65
N ILE A 128 16.58 -23.03 -4.77
CA ILE A 128 15.42 -23.53 -5.53
C ILE A 128 15.70 -24.93 -6.06
N VAL A 129 16.91 -25.21 -6.54
CA VAL A 129 17.34 -26.54 -7.01
C VAL A 129 17.35 -27.57 -5.88
N VAL A 130 17.80 -27.21 -4.68
CA VAL A 130 17.76 -28.12 -3.51
C VAL A 130 16.32 -28.45 -3.12
N VAL A 131 15.42 -27.46 -3.14
CA VAL A 131 14.00 -27.70 -2.87
C VAL A 131 13.36 -28.56 -3.97
N ALA A 132 13.57 -28.22 -5.25
CA ALA A 132 13.07 -28.98 -6.38
C ALA A 132 13.56 -30.43 -6.36
N GLY A 133 14.86 -30.65 -6.10
CA GLY A 133 15.43 -31.97 -5.97
C GLY A 133 14.88 -32.76 -4.77
N ALA A 134 14.62 -32.10 -3.64
CA ALA A 134 13.97 -32.75 -2.50
C ALA A 134 12.55 -33.21 -2.85
N LEU A 135 11.76 -32.37 -3.54
CA LEU A 135 10.40 -32.71 -4.01
C LEU A 135 10.40 -33.86 -5.01
N THR A 136 11.39 -33.94 -5.89
CA THR A 136 11.57 -35.09 -6.79
C THR A 136 11.91 -36.35 -6.00
N VAL A 137 12.92 -36.29 -5.13
CA VAL A 137 13.44 -37.49 -4.44
C VAL A 137 12.43 -38.07 -3.45
N CYS A 138 11.67 -37.23 -2.73
CA CYS A 138 10.65 -37.72 -1.79
C CYS A 138 9.50 -38.44 -2.48
N ASN A 139 9.20 -38.10 -3.74
CA ASN A 139 8.13 -38.72 -4.52
C ASN A 139 8.56 -39.95 -5.32
N ILE A 140 9.87 -40.21 -5.46
CA ILE A 140 10.39 -41.42 -6.11
C ILE A 140 9.78 -42.70 -5.51
N PRO A 141 9.77 -42.94 -4.18
CA PRO A 141 9.21 -44.16 -3.62
C PRO A 141 7.75 -44.38 -4.00
N LEU A 142 6.92 -43.34 -3.99
CA LEU A 142 5.51 -43.44 -4.36
C LEU A 142 5.37 -43.75 -5.86
N ALA A 143 6.07 -43.02 -6.72
CA ALA A 143 6.02 -43.18 -8.18
C ALA A 143 6.53 -44.55 -8.67
N PHE A 144 7.47 -45.17 -7.96
CA PHE A 144 8.03 -46.48 -8.29
C PHE A 144 7.22 -47.62 -7.66
N LEU A 145 6.66 -47.42 -6.46
CA LEU A 145 5.82 -48.42 -5.81
C LEU A 145 4.47 -48.58 -6.50
N GLU A 146 3.82 -47.48 -6.93
CA GLU A 146 2.51 -47.51 -7.57
C GLU A 146 2.39 -48.55 -8.71
N PRO A 147 3.32 -48.64 -9.69
CA PRO A 147 3.26 -49.66 -10.74
C PRO A 147 3.80 -51.04 -10.33
N THR A 148 4.63 -51.15 -9.29
CA THR A 148 5.34 -52.41 -8.97
C THR A 148 4.72 -53.19 -7.83
N ILE A 149 4.06 -52.50 -6.89
CA ILE A 149 3.50 -53.09 -5.67
C ILE A 149 2.34 -54.04 -5.98
N ALA A 150 1.50 -53.71 -6.98
CA ALA A 150 0.38 -54.54 -7.38
C ALA A 150 0.86 -55.92 -7.86
N ASN A 151 1.82 -55.94 -8.80
CA ASN A 151 2.40 -57.18 -9.30
C ASN A 151 3.09 -57.99 -8.19
N TRP A 152 3.80 -57.32 -7.28
CA TRP A 152 4.46 -57.99 -6.15
C TRP A 152 3.46 -58.57 -5.14
N MET A 153 2.36 -57.87 -4.85
CA MET A 153 1.27 -58.37 -3.98
C MET A 153 0.53 -59.55 -4.61
N THR A 154 0.25 -59.53 -5.91
CA THR A 154 -0.39 -60.66 -6.61
C THR A 154 0.53 -61.89 -6.63
N THR A 155 1.83 -61.69 -6.88
CA THR A 155 2.80 -62.79 -7.00
C THR A 155 3.23 -63.36 -5.65
N THR A 156 3.38 -62.53 -4.62
CA THR A 156 3.95 -62.93 -3.31
C THR A 156 2.89 -63.14 -2.24
N MET A 157 1.78 -62.39 -2.28
CA MET A 157 0.75 -62.38 -1.25
C MET A 157 -0.61 -62.93 -1.74
N HIS A 158 -0.74 -63.29 -3.03
CA HIS A 158 -1.98 -63.73 -3.66
C HIS A 158 -3.18 -62.78 -3.42
N ALA A 159 -2.90 -61.48 -3.33
CA ALA A 159 -3.91 -60.46 -3.05
C ALA A 159 -4.90 -60.31 -4.22
N SER A 160 -6.18 -60.12 -3.88
CA SER A 160 -7.23 -59.74 -4.81
C SER A 160 -7.06 -58.30 -5.30
N GLU A 161 -7.62 -57.99 -6.47
CA GLU A 161 -7.60 -56.62 -7.05
C GLU A 161 -8.19 -55.57 -6.09
N SER A 162 -9.18 -55.96 -5.27
CA SER A 162 -9.76 -55.10 -4.23
C SER A 162 -8.79 -54.85 -3.07
N GLU A 163 -8.04 -55.86 -2.65
CA GLU A 163 -7.03 -55.74 -1.60
C GLU A 163 -5.89 -54.84 -2.07
N VAL A 164 -5.41 -55.00 -3.31
CA VAL A 164 -4.39 -54.13 -3.91
C VAL A 164 -4.76 -52.64 -3.77
N GLY A 165 -6.02 -52.28 -4.09
CA GLY A 165 -6.54 -50.92 -3.93
C GLY A 165 -6.68 -50.50 -2.46
N MET A 166 -7.22 -51.37 -1.60
CA MET A 166 -7.44 -51.08 -0.17
C MET A 166 -6.14 -50.86 0.63
N THR A 167 -4.98 -51.32 0.14
CA THR A 167 -3.67 -51.11 0.81
C THR A 167 -3.35 -49.62 1.01
N TRP A 168 -3.82 -48.75 0.12
CA TRP A 168 -3.48 -47.33 0.11
C TRP A 168 -4.39 -46.48 0.99
N LEU A 169 -5.59 -46.97 1.32
CA LEU A 169 -6.59 -46.21 2.07
C LEU A 169 -6.11 -45.80 3.48
N PRO A 170 -5.48 -46.68 4.28
CA PRO A 170 -5.02 -46.30 5.62
C PRO A 170 -3.94 -45.21 5.59
N ALA A 171 -3.14 -45.14 4.51
CA ALA A 171 -2.07 -44.16 4.38
C ALA A 171 -2.58 -42.71 4.29
N PHE A 172 -3.88 -42.51 4.02
CA PHE A 172 -4.55 -41.21 4.04
C PHE A 172 -4.50 -40.53 5.41
N PHE A 173 -4.82 -41.25 6.49
CA PHE A 173 -4.88 -40.64 7.82
C PHE A 173 -3.52 -40.14 8.32
N PRO A 174 -2.42 -40.91 8.20
CA PRO A 174 -1.08 -40.41 8.47
C PRO A 174 -0.71 -39.25 7.55
N HIS A 175 -1.05 -39.27 6.26
CA HIS A 175 -0.74 -38.15 5.37
C HIS A 175 -1.39 -36.84 5.86
N VAL A 176 -2.70 -36.85 6.15
CA VAL A 176 -3.41 -35.68 6.70
C VAL A 176 -2.85 -35.24 8.05
N LEU A 177 -2.51 -36.19 8.92
CA LEU A 177 -1.86 -35.91 10.19
C LEU A 177 -0.50 -35.23 9.98
N GLY A 178 0.29 -35.69 9.00
CA GLY A 178 1.57 -35.08 8.62
C GLY A 178 1.41 -33.64 8.14
N VAL A 179 0.41 -33.36 7.30
CA VAL A 179 0.07 -31.99 6.88
C VAL A 179 -0.32 -31.14 8.07
N TYR A 180 -1.26 -31.60 8.91
CA TYR A 180 -1.72 -30.86 10.09
C TYR A 180 -0.59 -30.56 11.08
N MET A 181 0.24 -31.57 11.38
CA MET A 181 1.40 -31.42 12.26
C MET A 181 2.38 -30.39 11.69
N THR A 182 2.70 -30.48 10.40
CA THR A 182 3.66 -29.57 9.76
C THR A 182 3.14 -28.14 9.72
N VAL A 183 1.86 -27.91 9.39
CA VAL A 183 1.25 -26.57 9.42
C VAL A 183 1.31 -25.97 10.83
N LYS A 184 0.95 -26.75 11.86
CA LYS A 184 0.96 -26.28 13.25
C LYS A 184 2.38 -26.01 13.77
N LEU A 185 3.33 -26.85 13.40
CA LEU A 185 4.73 -26.70 13.78
C LEU A 185 5.40 -25.55 13.02
N ALA A 186 5.14 -25.39 11.73
CA ALA A 186 5.65 -24.28 10.92
C ALA A 186 5.13 -22.92 11.42
N ALA A 187 3.87 -22.85 11.88
CA ALA A 187 3.32 -21.64 12.50
C ALA A 187 4.01 -21.29 13.84
N LYS A 188 4.42 -22.30 14.62
CA LYS A 188 5.07 -22.08 15.93
C LYS A 188 6.59 -21.88 15.82
N TYR A 189 7.23 -22.53 14.85
CA TYR A 189 8.69 -22.55 14.65
C TYR A 189 9.05 -22.49 13.16
N PRO A 190 8.90 -21.32 12.50
CA PRO A 190 9.14 -21.18 11.06
C PRO A 190 10.60 -21.49 10.66
N ASN A 191 11.57 -21.20 11.54
CA ASN A 191 13.00 -21.45 11.28
C ASN A 191 13.40 -22.93 11.17
N LEU A 192 12.49 -23.86 11.48
CA LEU A 192 12.74 -25.30 11.49
C LEU A 192 12.11 -26.04 10.30
N GLN A 193 11.60 -25.32 9.28
CA GLN A 193 10.98 -25.95 8.10
C GLN A 193 11.94 -26.93 7.38
N TRP A 194 13.22 -26.60 7.23
CA TRP A 194 14.23 -27.50 6.66
C TRP A 194 14.40 -28.80 7.47
N PHE A 195 14.22 -28.73 8.80
CA PHE A 195 14.34 -29.88 9.69
C PHE A 195 13.15 -30.82 9.53
N TYR A 196 11.94 -30.28 9.38
CA TYR A 196 10.74 -31.09 9.12
C TYR A 196 10.84 -31.81 7.77
N GLY A 197 11.34 -31.13 6.73
CA GLY A 197 11.63 -31.76 5.45
C GLY A 197 12.68 -32.87 5.57
N ALA A 198 13.80 -32.63 6.26
CA ALA A 198 14.85 -33.63 6.45
C ALA A 198 14.36 -34.85 7.25
N LEU A 199 13.56 -34.62 8.29
CA LEU A 199 12.91 -35.68 9.05
C LEU A 199 11.97 -36.51 8.17
N GLY A 200 11.18 -35.85 7.32
CA GLY A 200 10.32 -36.52 6.32
C GLY A 200 11.11 -37.44 5.39
N MET A 201 12.24 -36.97 4.83
CA MET A 201 13.11 -37.77 3.96
C MET A 201 13.64 -39.03 4.64
N VAL A 202 14.04 -38.93 5.93
CA VAL A 202 14.52 -40.08 6.70
C VAL A 202 13.41 -41.07 6.98
N ILE A 203 12.20 -40.59 7.32
CA ILE A 203 11.03 -41.46 7.54
C ILE A 203 10.65 -42.21 6.26
N ILE A 204 10.66 -41.52 5.11
CA ILE A 204 10.43 -42.14 3.80
C ILE A 204 11.48 -43.24 3.57
N GLY A 205 12.76 -42.91 3.74
CA GLY A 205 13.85 -43.84 3.51
C GLY A 205 13.78 -45.10 4.38
N ALA A 206 13.55 -44.92 5.69
CA ALA A 206 13.38 -46.04 6.62
C ALA A 206 12.17 -46.89 6.26
N SER A 207 11.05 -46.26 5.90
CA SER A 207 9.81 -46.96 5.55
C SER A 207 9.93 -47.75 4.24
N SER A 208 10.62 -47.20 3.23
CA SER A 208 10.91 -47.89 1.97
C SER A 208 11.77 -49.14 2.17
N CYS A 209 12.73 -49.12 3.10
CA CYS A 209 13.53 -50.31 3.41
C CYS A 209 12.72 -51.42 4.10
N VAL A 210 11.59 -51.10 4.75
CA VAL A 210 10.73 -52.07 5.45
C VAL A 210 9.74 -52.74 4.50
N VAL A 211 9.36 -52.10 3.38
CA VAL A 211 8.39 -52.62 2.40
C VAL A 211 8.68 -54.08 1.97
N PRO A 212 9.92 -54.47 1.60
CA PRO A 212 10.20 -55.84 1.15
C PRO A 212 10.14 -56.90 2.26
N ALA A 213 10.15 -56.49 3.53
CA ALA A 213 10.09 -57.41 4.67
C ALA A 213 8.65 -57.84 5.01
N CYS A 214 7.65 -57.17 4.45
CA CYS A 214 6.24 -57.46 4.71
C CYS A 214 5.80 -58.72 3.97
N LYS A 215 5.19 -59.68 4.69
CA LYS A 215 4.70 -60.96 4.11
C LYS A 215 3.18 -61.04 4.01
N THR A 216 2.48 -60.07 4.58
CA THR A 216 1.02 -60.01 4.59
C THR A 216 0.54 -58.61 4.21
N PHE A 217 -0.66 -58.54 3.65
CA PHE A 217 -1.33 -57.29 3.26
C PHE A 217 -1.40 -56.27 4.40
N GLY A 218 -1.79 -56.69 5.61
CA GLY A 218 -1.87 -55.80 6.78
C GLY A 218 -0.51 -55.26 7.24
N GLN A 219 0.56 -56.06 7.15
CA GLN A 219 1.92 -55.61 7.46
C GLN A 219 2.44 -54.59 6.45
N LEU A 220 1.99 -54.64 5.19
CA LEU A 220 2.39 -53.71 4.14
C LEU A 220 1.79 -52.30 4.31
N MET A 221 0.64 -52.18 4.97
CA MET A 221 0.00 -50.88 5.23
C MET A 221 0.87 -49.95 6.09
N LEU A 222 1.57 -50.49 7.07
CA LEU A 222 2.37 -49.71 8.02
C LEU A 222 3.54 -48.95 7.35
N PRO A 223 4.41 -49.58 6.54
CA PRO A 223 5.46 -48.84 5.83
C PRO A 223 4.88 -47.87 4.78
N LEU A 224 3.75 -48.19 4.14
CA LEU A 224 3.09 -47.24 3.22
C LEU A 224 2.57 -45.99 3.93
N CYS A 225 2.03 -46.16 5.15
CA CYS A 225 1.66 -45.06 6.04
C CYS A 225 2.87 -44.18 6.38
N GLY A 226 4.02 -44.79 6.67
CA GLY A 226 5.28 -44.08 6.93
C GLY A 226 5.77 -43.27 5.72
N ILE A 227 5.72 -43.86 4.51
CA ILE A 227 6.08 -43.16 3.26
C ILE A 227 5.16 -41.95 3.05
N CYS A 228 3.83 -42.12 3.15
CA CYS A 228 2.88 -41.03 2.91
C CYS A 228 2.95 -39.94 3.98
N PHE A 229 3.19 -40.30 5.25
CA PHE A 229 3.44 -39.34 6.33
C PHE A 229 4.71 -38.52 6.06
N GLY A 230 5.79 -39.18 5.65
CA GLY A 230 7.04 -38.51 5.33
C GLY A 230 6.92 -37.56 4.13
N ILE A 231 6.21 -37.96 3.07
CA ILE A 231 5.92 -37.09 1.91
C ILE A 231 5.13 -35.85 2.36
N ALA A 232 4.12 -36.01 3.22
CA ALA A 232 3.35 -34.90 3.76
C ALA A 232 4.23 -33.88 4.51
N LEU A 233 5.20 -34.35 5.31
CA LEU A 233 6.14 -33.47 6.01
C LEU A 233 7.01 -32.67 5.02
N VAL A 234 7.48 -33.32 3.95
CA VAL A 234 8.34 -32.68 2.92
C VAL A 234 7.55 -31.65 2.12
N ASP A 235 6.43 -32.04 1.51
CA ASP A 235 5.64 -31.14 0.64
C ASP A 235 5.12 -29.93 1.41
N THR A 236 4.58 -30.15 2.62
CA THR A 236 4.00 -29.09 3.44
C THR A 236 5.07 -28.11 3.96
N ALA A 237 6.31 -28.58 4.19
CA ALA A 237 7.40 -27.72 4.62
C ALA A 237 8.07 -26.96 3.45
N LEU A 238 8.29 -27.63 2.31
CA LEU A 238 9.12 -27.12 1.24
C LEU A 238 8.37 -26.28 0.19
N LEU A 239 7.08 -26.53 -0.06
CA LEU A 239 6.30 -25.72 -1.01
C LEU A 239 6.13 -24.25 -0.58
N PRO A 240 5.86 -23.94 0.71
CA PRO A 240 5.89 -22.56 1.19
C PRO A 240 7.30 -21.96 1.16
N THR A 241 8.33 -22.75 1.47
CA THR A 241 9.74 -22.33 1.39
C THR A 241 10.11 -21.91 -0.04
N LEU A 242 9.58 -22.58 -1.06
CA LEU A 242 9.82 -22.27 -2.46
C LEU A 242 9.23 -20.90 -2.87
N ALA A 243 8.01 -20.61 -2.41
CA ALA A 243 7.40 -19.28 -2.59
C ALA A 243 8.20 -18.20 -1.86
N PHE A 244 8.62 -18.46 -0.63
CA PHE A 244 9.48 -17.57 0.15
C PHE A 244 10.83 -17.31 -0.56
N LEU A 245 11.50 -18.34 -1.09
CA LEU A 245 12.77 -18.18 -1.81
C LEU A 245 12.66 -17.29 -3.04
N VAL A 246 11.53 -17.33 -3.74
CA VAL A 246 11.29 -16.46 -4.90
C VAL A 246 10.94 -15.05 -4.45
N ASP A 247 10.10 -14.90 -3.42
CA ASP A 247 9.85 -13.60 -2.77
C ASP A 247 11.14 -12.97 -2.23
N VAL A 248 12.15 -13.78 -1.95
CA VAL A 248 13.43 -13.35 -1.34
C VAL A 248 14.55 -13.13 -2.34
N ARG A 249 14.50 -13.70 -3.56
CA ARG A 249 15.66 -13.67 -4.49
C ARG A 249 15.31 -13.24 -5.92
N HIS A 250 14.02 -13.20 -6.28
CA HIS A 250 13.56 -13.01 -7.67
C HIS A 250 12.27 -12.19 -7.73
N VAL A 251 11.84 -11.81 -8.95
CA VAL A 251 10.53 -11.15 -9.14
C VAL A 251 9.42 -12.20 -8.96
N SER A 252 8.54 -11.99 -7.98
CA SER A 252 7.58 -13.00 -7.51
C SER A 252 6.42 -13.26 -8.48
N VAL A 253 6.66 -14.08 -9.50
CA VAL A 253 5.60 -14.70 -10.30
C VAL A 253 5.41 -16.14 -9.83
N TYR A 254 4.45 -16.33 -8.91
CA TYR A 254 4.20 -17.64 -8.27
C TYR A 254 3.92 -18.76 -9.28
N GLY A 255 3.31 -18.45 -10.43
CA GLY A 255 3.09 -19.43 -11.50
C GLY A 255 4.37 -20.10 -12.00
N SER A 256 5.47 -19.35 -12.14
CA SER A 256 6.76 -19.89 -12.59
C SER A 256 7.44 -20.76 -11.52
N VAL A 257 7.16 -20.49 -10.25
CA VAL A 257 7.73 -21.19 -9.09
C VAL A 257 7.05 -22.54 -8.89
N TYR A 258 5.73 -22.54 -8.86
CA TYR A 258 4.97 -23.77 -8.73
C TYR A 258 5.03 -24.63 -9.99
N ALA A 259 5.32 -24.04 -11.16
CA ALA A 259 5.71 -24.82 -12.34
C ALA A 259 6.99 -25.64 -12.10
N ILE A 260 7.97 -25.13 -11.33
CA ILE A 260 9.18 -25.90 -10.99
C ILE A 260 8.85 -27.05 -10.05
N ALA A 261 7.96 -26.83 -9.07
CA ALA A 261 7.46 -27.90 -8.21
C ALA A 261 6.73 -28.99 -9.03
N ASP A 262 5.85 -28.59 -9.96
CA ASP A 262 5.12 -29.50 -10.83
C ASP A 262 6.04 -30.28 -11.78
N ILE A 263 7.08 -29.63 -12.33
CA ILE A 263 8.16 -30.31 -13.08
C ILE A 263 8.85 -31.35 -12.18
N SER A 264 9.11 -31.02 -10.91
CA SER A 264 9.80 -31.91 -9.97
C SER A 264 8.99 -33.18 -9.69
N TYR A 265 7.66 -33.05 -9.51
CA TYR A 265 6.74 -34.18 -9.40
C TYR A 265 6.66 -34.98 -10.71
N SER A 266 6.51 -34.28 -11.84
CA SER A 266 6.41 -34.90 -13.16
C SER A 266 7.64 -35.72 -13.52
N VAL A 267 8.84 -35.26 -13.18
CA VAL A 267 10.09 -36.02 -13.38
C VAL A 267 10.07 -37.31 -12.57
N ALA A 268 9.65 -37.28 -11.31
CA ALA A 268 9.55 -38.49 -10.48
C ALA A 268 8.55 -39.50 -11.07
N TYR A 269 7.35 -39.04 -11.44
CA TYR A 269 6.30 -39.90 -11.99
C TYR A 269 6.55 -40.37 -13.43
N ALA A 270 7.34 -39.64 -14.22
CA ALA A 270 7.77 -40.07 -15.55
C ALA A 270 8.89 -41.11 -15.47
N MET A 271 9.88 -40.88 -14.60
CA MET A 271 10.98 -41.83 -14.40
C MET A 271 10.52 -43.12 -13.72
N GLY A 272 9.52 -43.05 -12.84
CA GLY A 272 9.01 -44.17 -12.05
C GLY A 272 8.75 -45.43 -12.87
N PRO A 273 7.73 -45.47 -13.74
CA PRO A 273 7.41 -46.68 -14.49
C PRO A 273 8.52 -47.18 -15.42
N ILE A 274 9.28 -46.26 -16.04
CA ILE A 274 10.35 -46.57 -17.01
C ILE A 274 11.54 -47.23 -16.31
N VAL A 275 11.98 -46.65 -15.20
CA VAL A 275 13.16 -47.08 -14.46
C VAL A 275 12.82 -48.21 -13.49
N ALA A 276 11.69 -48.14 -12.79
CA ALA A 276 11.25 -49.18 -11.84
C ALA A 276 11.06 -50.54 -12.53
N GLY A 277 10.38 -50.57 -13.68
CA GLY A 277 10.11 -51.83 -14.40
C GLY A 277 11.40 -52.54 -14.80
N GLN A 278 12.37 -51.78 -15.33
CA GLN A 278 13.67 -52.32 -15.74
C GLN A 278 14.55 -52.76 -14.55
N ILE A 279 14.54 -51.99 -13.46
CA ILE A 279 15.28 -52.34 -12.23
C ILE A 279 14.68 -53.57 -11.56
N VAL A 280 13.35 -53.68 -11.46
CA VAL A 280 12.70 -54.87 -10.88
C VAL A 280 13.02 -56.11 -11.70
N HIS A 281 13.03 -56.00 -13.03
CA HIS A 281 13.39 -57.10 -13.91
C HIS A 281 14.86 -57.56 -13.74
N ASN A 282 15.80 -56.63 -13.57
CA ASN A 282 17.24 -56.94 -13.56
C ASN A 282 17.82 -57.19 -12.15
N LEU A 283 17.31 -56.50 -11.12
CA LEU A 283 17.87 -56.47 -9.76
C LEU A 283 16.87 -56.92 -8.68
N GLY A 284 15.59 -57.07 -9.03
CA GLY A 284 14.53 -57.53 -8.12
C GLY A 284 13.90 -56.44 -7.26
N PHE A 285 12.70 -56.72 -6.73
CA PHE A 285 11.88 -55.78 -5.95
C PHE A 285 12.55 -55.32 -4.64
N VAL A 286 13.35 -56.19 -4.01
CA VAL A 286 14.06 -55.87 -2.76
C VAL A 286 15.12 -54.79 -2.99
N GLN A 287 15.95 -54.95 -4.04
CA GLN A 287 17.02 -54.00 -4.35
C GLN A 287 16.46 -52.66 -4.80
N LEU A 288 15.31 -52.65 -5.49
CA LEU A 288 14.63 -51.41 -5.84
C LEU A 288 14.26 -50.59 -4.59
N ASN A 289 13.60 -51.23 -3.61
CA ASN A 289 13.16 -50.56 -2.39
C ASN A 289 14.32 -50.09 -1.50
N LEU A 290 15.38 -50.90 -1.39
CA LEU A 290 16.60 -50.49 -0.67
C LEU A 290 17.31 -49.31 -1.37
N GLY A 291 17.37 -49.32 -2.70
CA GLY A 291 17.95 -48.23 -3.49
C GLY A 291 17.18 -46.92 -3.32
N MET A 292 15.85 -46.95 -3.41
CA MET A 292 15.01 -45.76 -3.20
C MET A 292 15.11 -45.22 -1.76
N GLY A 293 15.17 -46.12 -0.78
CA GLY A 293 15.36 -45.75 0.62
C GLY A 293 16.71 -45.06 0.87
N LEU A 294 17.79 -45.61 0.29
CA LEU A 294 19.13 -45.05 0.39
C LEU A 294 19.21 -43.66 -0.26
N VAL A 295 18.62 -43.47 -1.45
CA VAL A 295 18.62 -42.16 -2.13
C VAL A 295 17.91 -41.10 -1.30
N ASN A 296 16.79 -41.43 -0.64
CA ASN A 296 16.09 -40.49 0.24
C ASN A 296 16.91 -40.08 1.47
N VAL A 297 17.56 -41.05 2.13
CA VAL A 297 18.41 -40.77 3.30
C VAL A 297 19.65 -39.98 2.91
N LEU A 298 20.28 -40.30 1.78
CA LEU A 298 21.46 -39.59 1.27
C LEU A 298 21.15 -38.15 0.84
N TYR A 299 19.92 -37.86 0.44
CA TYR A 299 19.50 -36.50 0.08
C TYR A 299 19.19 -35.64 1.32
N ALA A 300 18.79 -36.24 2.45
CA ALA A 300 18.38 -35.50 3.65
C ALA A 300 19.42 -34.46 4.17
N PRO A 301 20.74 -34.72 4.17
CA PRO A 301 21.74 -33.73 4.57
C PRO A 301 21.79 -32.47 3.68
N THR A 302 21.37 -32.56 2.42
CA THR A 302 21.36 -31.39 1.51
C THR A 302 20.37 -30.32 1.96
N LEU A 303 19.32 -30.69 2.70
CA LEU A 303 18.38 -29.73 3.27
C LEU A 303 19.01 -28.84 4.35
N LEU A 304 20.22 -29.16 4.85
CA LEU A 304 21.00 -28.27 5.72
C LEU A 304 21.39 -26.96 5.02
N PHE A 305 21.50 -26.96 3.68
CA PHE A 305 21.70 -25.71 2.92
C PHE A 305 20.55 -24.73 3.10
N LEU A 306 19.35 -25.21 3.47
CA LEU A 306 18.18 -24.39 3.75
C LEU A 306 18.14 -23.84 5.20
N ARG A 307 19.10 -24.22 6.07
CA ARG A 307 19.10 -23.86 7.51
C ARG A 307 19.06 -22.36 7.78
N HIS A 308 19.67 -21.57 6.91
CA HIS A 308 19.74 -20.11 7.03
C HIS A 308 18.73 -19.39 6.13
N VAL A 309 17.84 -20.11 5.43
CA VAL A 309 16.88 -19.49 4.50
C VAL A 309 15.89 -18.60 5.24
N CYS A 310 15.34 -19.02 6.37
CA CYS A 310 14.45 -18.17 7.19
C CYS A 310 15.16 -16.96 7.84
N GLN A 311 16.50 -16.88 7.75
CA GLN A 311 17.29 -15.72 8.17
C GLN A 311 17.61 -14.77 7.00
N MET A 312 17.31 -15.18 5.77
CA MET A 312 17.47 -14.32 4.59
C MET A 312 16.35 -13.27 4.60
N LYS A 313 16.73 -12.00 4.63
CA LYS A 313 15.78 -10.90 4.45
C LYS A 313 15.18 -11.00 3.04
N PRO A 314 13.86 -10.88 2.86
CA PRO A 314 13.24 -10.90 1.55
C PRO A 314 13.88 -9.90 0.59
N SER A 315 14.29 -10.29 -0.63
CA SER A 315 14.23 -9.40 -1.79
C SER A 315 12.78 -9.19 -2.22
N TYR A 316 11.98 -8.65 -1.31
CA TYR A 316 11.15 -7.50 -1.62
C TYR A 316 10.74 -7.38 -3.10
N SER A 317 9.81 -8.26 -3.51
CA SER A 317 9.07 -8.12 -4.76
C SER A 317 8.35 -6.78 -4.76
N GLU A 318 8.44 -6.06 -5.87
CA GLU A 318 7.97 -4.68 -6.08
C GLU A 318 6.52 -4.44 -5.62
N ARG A 319 5.68 -5.49 -5.52
CA ARG A 319 4.28 -5.40 -5.05
C ARG A 319 4.14 -5.10 -3.55
N ASN A 320 5.00 -5.66 -2.69
CA ASN A 320 4.99 -5.41 -1.24
C ASN A 320 5.89 -4.21 -0.87
N VAL A 321 6.91 -3.96 -1.68
CA VAL A 321 7.86 -2.85 -1.51
C VAL A 321 7.26 -1.48 -1.76
N LEU A 322 6.26 -1.39 -2.63
CA LEU A 322 5.53 -0.14 -2.85
C LEU A 322 4.69 0.27 -1.63
N LEU A 323 4.44 -0.66 -0.70
CA LEU A 323 3.63 -0.46 0.50
C LEU A 323 4.41 -0.47 1.83
N GLU A 324 5.66 -0.95 1.89
CA GLU A 324 6.24 -1.33 3.20
C GLU A 324 7.48 -0.57 3.75
N GLU A 325 8.39 0.04 3.00
CA GLU A 325 9.71 0.37 3.62
C GLU A 325 10.14 1.85 3.66
N GLY A 326 10.38 2.33 4.90
CA GLY A 326 11.30 3.40 5.27
C GLY A 326 12.70 2.84 5.65
N PRO A 327 13.64 3.68 6.11
CA PRO A 327 15.09 3.40 6.05
C PRO A 327 15.56 2.43 7.16
N GLN A 328 15.76 1.14 6.82
CA GLN A 328 16.31 0.14 7.75
C GLN A 328 17.82 0.29 8.10
N GLY A 329 18.52 1.31 7.59
CA GLY A 329 19.98 1.43 7.71
C GLY A 329 20.52 1.90 9.07
N LEU A 330 19.69 2.49 9.94
CA LEU A 330 20.17 3.13 11.17
C LEU A 330 20.37 2.14 12.34
N TYR A 331 19.55 1.10 12.41
CA TYR A 331 19.53 0.17 13.55
C TYR A 331 20.78 -0.73 13.63
N ASP A 332 21.32 -1.12 12.47
CA ASP A 332 22.55 -1.91 12.40
C ASP A 332 23.81 -1.05 12.61
N THR A 333 23.75 0.24 12.26
CA THR A 333 24.85 1.19 12.46
C THR A 333 24.99 1.57 13.94
N ILE A 334 23.87 1.79 14.64
CA ILE A 334 23.86 2.04 16.10
C ILE A 334 24.32 0.80 16.88
N LYS A 335 23.89 -0.42 16.50
CA LYS A 335 24.42 -1.67 17.11
C LYS A 335 25.90 -1.89 16.81
N MET A 336 26.40 -1.47 15.65
CA MET A 336 27.84 -1.52 15.34
C MET A 336 28.64 -0.46 16.10
N GLU A 337 28.11 0.74 16.30
CA GLU A 337 28.75 1.80 17.10
C GLU A 337 28.73 1.47 18.60
N GLU A 338 27.65 0.89 19.13
CA GLU A 338 27.60 0.37 20.50
C GLU A 338 28.58 -0.79 20.72
N ARG A 339 28.76 -1.66 19.71
CA ARG A 339 29.78 -2.73 19.74
C ARG A 339 31.20 -2.18 19.61
N LYS A 340 31.42 -1.09 18.88
CA LYS A 340 32.72 -0.39 18.81
C LYS A 340 33.00 0.41 20.08
N SER A 341 32.00 1.00 20.72
CA SER A 341 32.07 1.67 22.02
C SER A 341 32.42 0.67 23.13
N LYS A 342 31.74 -0.49 23.18
CA LYS A 342 32.09 -1.58 24.12
C LYS A 342 33.46 -2.21 23.87
N LYS A 343 33.95 -2.24 22.63
CA LYS A 343 35.32 -2.71 22.31
C LYS A 343 36.41 -1.66 22.59
N LYS A 344 36.09 -0.36 22.56
CA LYS A 344 37.02 0.72 22.94
C LYS A 344 37.15 0.91 24.45
N GLY A 345 36.25 0.33 25.26
CA GLY A 345 36.33 0.30 26.73
C GLY A 345 37.31 -0.73 27.32
N PHE A 346 38.00 -1.52 26.50
CA PHE A 346 38.97 -2.54 26.92
C PHE A 346 40.20 -2.52 26.02
N SER A 347 40.97 -1.43 26.03
CA SER A 347 42.37 -1.41 25.56
C SER A 347 42.99 0.00 25.65
N SER A 348 43.34 0.44 26.86
CA SER A 348 44.50 1.31 27.11
C SER A 348 44.61 1.66 28.59
N ALA A 349 45.56 1.06 29.30
CA ALA A 349 46.31 1.68 30.41
C ALA A 349 47.21 0.61 31.04
N GLY A 350 48.38 0.41 30.45
CA GLY A 350 49.52 -0.23 31.12
C GLY A 350 50.59 0.84 31.35
N ASN A 351 51.04 0.93 32.60
CA ASN A 351 52.20 1.67 33.11
C ASN A 351 52.11 3.20 33.12
N CYS A 352 51.89 3.77 34.31
CA CYS A 352 52.91 4.55 35.04
C CYS A 352 52.41 4.86 36.47
N VAL A 353 53.32 4.68 37.42
CA VAL A 353 53.22 4.97 38.87
C VAL A 353 53.95 6.31 39.12
N PRO A 354 53.46 7.20 40.01
CA PRO A 354 53.98 7.35 41.40
C PRO A 354 52.83 7.51 42.42
N ILE A 355 52.78 6.77 43.54
CA ILE A 355 53.53 6.88 44.82
C ILE A 355 53.26 8.18 45.61
N ASP A 356 52.65 7.94 46.78
CA ASP A 356 52.60 8.68 48.06
C ASP A 356 51.98 10.09 48.09
N GLU A 357 51.24 10.52 49.11
CA GLU A 357 51.42 10.31 50.55
C GLU A 357 50.10 10.31 51.35
N ASN A 358 50.07 9.43 52.35
CA ASN A 358 49.64 9.64 53.75
C ASN A 358 48.24 10.19 54.08
N GLY A 359 47.54 9.44 54.95
CA GLY A 359 46.50 10.05 55.78
C GLY A 359 45.52 9.19 56.56
N LEU A 360 45.93 8.04 57.12
CA LEU A 360 45.46 7.43 58.38
C LEU A 360 43.94 7.34 58.71
N ASP A 361 43.45 6.10 58.68
CA ASP A 361 42.92 5.32 59.80
C ASP A 361 42.20 6.04 60.97
N ALA A 362 41.00 5.59 61.34
CA ALA A 362 40.87 4.45 62.26
C ALA A 362 39.41 4.12 62.66
N PHE A 363 39.25 2.83 63.01
CA PHE A 363 38.17 2.09 63.70
C PHE A 363 37.08 1.45 62.81
N ARG A 364 37.20 0.16 62.41
CA ARG A 364 36.99 -1.12 63.17
C ARG A 364 35.62 -1.16 63.88
N GLU A 365 34.79 -2.19 63.78
CA GLU A 365 35.09 -3.63 63.67
C GLU A 365 33.88 -4.47 63.23
N HIS A 366 34.18 -5.57 62.52
CA HIS A 366 33.53 -6.89 62.42
C HIS A 366 32.02 -7.16 62.55
N GLY A 367 31.53 -8.01 61.62
CA GLY A 367 30.87 -9.26 62.02
C GLY A 367 29.60 -9.70 61.27
N SER A 368 29.77 -10.56 60.26
CA SER A 368 28.97 -11.78 59.95
C SER A 368 27.42 -11.80 59.95
N TYR A 369 26.88 -12.06 58.75
CA TYR A 369 25.91 -13.11 58.33
C TYR A 369 24.60 -13.47 59.11
N SER A 370 23.60 -13.77 58.25
CA SER A 370 22.47 -14.75 58.33
C SER A 370 21.09 -14.33 58.88
N GLU A 371 20.12 -14.34 57.93
CA GLU A 371 18.86 -15.11 57.86
C GLU A 371 17.75 -15.11 58.96
N GLU A 372 16.53 -15.30 58.42
CA GLU A 372 15.29 -15.89 58.96
C GLU A 372 14.12 -15.03 59.50
N SER A 373 13.01 -15.10 58.73
CA SER A 373 11.65 -15.60 59.08
C SER A 373 10.81 -14.97 60.20
N SER A 374 9.54 -14.61 59.89
CA SER A 374 8.32 -15.20 60.50
C SER A 374 6.99 -14.53 60.06
N GLY A 375 5.95 -15.34 59.80
CA GLY A 375 4.53 -14.94 59.64
C GLY A 375 3.82 -14.76 61.02
N PRO A 376 2.46 -14.73 61.14
CA PRO A 376 1.55 -15.82 60.68
C PRO A 376 0.08 -15.44 60.28
N GLU A 377 -0.74 -16.49 60.11
CA GLU A 377 -2.12 -16.71 59.58
C GLU A 377 -3.35 -16.12 60.32
N TYR A 378 -4.52 -16.04 59.64
CA TYR A 378 -5.75 -16.84 59.97
C TYR A 378 -6.84 -16.83 58.86
N LYS A 379 -7.69 -17.89 58.85
CA LYS A 379 -8.74 -18.35 57.88
C LYS A 379 -10.20 -18.01 58.35
N PRO A 380 -11.29 -18.19 57.56
CA PRO A 380 -12.06 -19.47 57.54
C PRO A 380 -12.86 -19.84 56.24
N ASP A 381 -13.44 -21.05 56.26
CA ASP A 381 -14.05 -21.90 55.19
C ASP A 381 -15.53 -21.62 54.78
N GLN A 382 -15.97 -22.06 53.58
CA GLN A 382 -16.93 -23.19 53.34
C GLN A 382 -17.57 -23.25 51.91
N ALA A 383 -17.36 -24.42 51.26
CA ALA A 383 -18.26 -25.29 50.46
C ALA A 383 -19.21 -24.78 49.32
N SER A 384 -19.03 -25.28 48.09
CA SER A 384 -19.72 -26.50 47.56
C SER A 384 -19.66 -26.59 46.02
N ALA A 385 -19.50 -27.83 45.55
CA ALA A 385 -19.20 -28.24 44.18
C ALA A 385 -20.44 -28.53 43.32
N ARG A 386 -20.31 -28.42 41.99
CA ARG A 386 -21.02 -29.25 40.98
C ARG A 386 -20.44 -29.00 39.57
N ARG A 387 -19.67 -29.98 39.05
CA ARG A 387 -19.94 -30.76 37.82
C ARG A 387 -18.65 -31.30 37.18
N ASP A 388 -18.50 -32.62 37.28
CA ASP A 388 -17.83 -33.47 36.30
C ASP A 388 -18.56 -33.44 34.95
N GLY A 389 -17.86 -33.88 33.90
CA GLY A 389 -18.51 -34.41 32.70
C GLY A 389 -17.72 -34.22 31.41
N GLU A 390 -16.99 -35.28 31.05
CA GLU A 390 -16.67 -35.77 29.70
C GLU A 390 -17.47 -35.14 28.54
N ASP A 391 -16.82 -34.85 27.41
CA ASP A 391 -16.85 -35.85 26.32
C ASP A 391 -15.98 -35.47 25.11
N SER A 392 -15.39 -36.54 24.60
CA SER A 392 -14.68 -36.63 23.34
C SER A 392 -15.70 -36.94 22.22
N ALA A 393 -15.29 -36.75 20.97
CA ALA A 393 -15.97 -37.18 19.74
C ALA A 393 -17.10 -36.28 19.19
N ASN A 394 -16.81 -35.63 18.06
CA ASN A 394 -17.60 -35.72 16.82
C ASN A 394 -17.21 -34.61 15.83
N ILE A 395 -16.22 -34.88 14.96
CA ILE A 395 -16.15 -34.27 13.63
C ILE A 395 -15.71 -35.36 12.64
N PHE A 396 -16.66 -36.20 12.27
CA PHE A 396 -16.70 -36.98 11.03
C PHE A 396 -18.17 -36.93 10.60
N VAL A 397 -18.43 -37.00 9.29
CA VAL A 397 -19.74 -36.83 8.61
C VAL A 397 -19.98 -35.43 8.05
N LEU A 398 -19.46 -35.22 6.84
CA LEU A 398 -20.13 -34.40 5.83
C LEU A 398 -19.65 -34.85 4.45
N LEU A 399 -20.14 -36.01 4.02
CA LEU A 399 -20.21 -36.46 2.62
C LEU A 399 -21.22 -37.63 2.57
N THR A 400 -22.10 -37.61 1.57
CA THR A 400 -23.30 -38.45 1.32
C THR A 400 -24.54 -37.99 2.12
N GLY A 401 -25.72 -37.82 1.54
CA GLY A 401 -26.23 -38.10 0.21
C GLY A 401 -27.70 -37.63 0.16
N ILE A 402 -28.16 -37.36 -1.05
CA ILE A 402 -29.52 -36.96 -1.40
C ILE A 402 -30.51 -38.08 -1.01
N ASN A 403 -31.68 -37.73 -0.48
CA ASN A 403 -32.89 -38.49 -0.77
C ASN A 403 -34.08 -37.56 -1.02
N LEU A 404 -34.79 -37.86 -2.11
CA LEU A 404 -36.05 -37.24 -2.54
C LEU A 404 -37.22 -37.79 -1.71
N GLN A 405 -38.38 -37.13 -1.86
CA GLN A 405 -39.71 -37.43 -1.27
C GLN A 405 -39.84 -36.83 0.14
N ASP A 406 -40.68 -35.83 0.40
CA ASP A 406 -42.12 -35.81 0.11
C ASP A 406 -42.71 -34.38 0.06
N LEU A 407 -43.66 -34.22 -0.88
CA LEU A 407 -44.86 -33.38 -0.93
C LEU A 407 -44.99 -32.11 -0.06
N GLY A 408 -45.33 -31.00 -0.73
CA GLY A 408 -46.42 -30.13 -0.27
C GLY A 408 -46.14 -28.63 -0.17
N CYS A 409 -46.40 -27.90 -1.26
CA CYS A 409 -47.10 -26.61 -1.17
C CYS A 409 -48.58 -26.91 -0.79
N PRO A 410 -49.41 -26.00 -0.21
CA PRO A 410 -49.41 -24.56 -0.52
C PRO A 410 -49.90 -23.58 0.59
N ALA A 411 -49.80 -22.29 0.24
CA ALA A 411 -50.80 -21.22 0.41
C ALA A 411 -51.16 -20.60 1.78
N GLU A 412 -51.03 -19.26 1.78
CA GLU A 412 -52.00 -18.23 2.20
C GLU A 412 -52.54 -18.20 3.64
N LEU A 413 -52.43 -17.04 4.32
CA LEU A 413 -53.50 -16.04 4.39
C LEU A 413 -53.09 -14.87 5.32
N THR A 414 -53.16 -13.66 4.75
CA THR A 414 -53.76 -12.40 5.27
C THR A 414 -53.82 -12.11 6.79
N GLY A 415 -53.53 -10.85 7.18
CA GLY A 415 -54.15 -10.29 8.40
C GLY A 415 -53.53 -9.05 9.05
N VAL A 416 -53.72 -7.89 8.42
CA VAL A 416 -53.98 -6.53 8.96
C VAL A 416 -53.70 -6.19 10.45
N CYS A 417 -52.88 -5.14 10.61
CA CYS A 417 -52.78 -4.07 11.63
C CYS A 417 -53.72 -4.08 12.86
N ILE A 418 -53.14 -3.92 14.08
CA ILE A 418 -53.64 -3.03 15.15
C ILE A 418 -52.45 -2.43 15.94
N PHE A 419 -52.46 -1.10 16.07
CA PHE A 419 -51.58 -0.28 16.92
C PHE A 419 -51.91 -0.47 18.41
N THR A 420 -50.92 -0.74 19.26
CA THR A 420 -50.85 -0.21 20.65
C THR A 420 -49.41 -0.24 21.17
N ARG A 421 -48.90 0.90 21.64
CA ARG A 421 -47.62 1.01 22.38
C ARG A 421 -47.78 0.41 23.78
N PRO A 422 -46.71 -0.20 24.33
CA PRO A 422 -46.28 0.22 25.66
C PRO A 422 -44.77 0.50 25.73
N LYS A 423 -44.44 1.43 26.62
CA LYS A 423 -43.09 1.84 27.01
C LYS A 423 -42.33 0.65 27.61
N THR A 424 -41.17 0.32 27.03
CA THR A 424 -40.06 -0.31 27.75
C THR A 424 -38.74 0.24 27.21
N SER A 425 -38.02 0.92 28.09
CA SER A 425 -36.63 1.32 27.93
C SER A 425 -35.75 0.10 27.64
N MET A 426 -35.02 0.11 26.52
CA MET A 426 -33.99 -0.89 26.23
C MET A 426 -32.59 -0.26 26.36
N PRO A 427 -31.82 -0.57 27.43
CA PRO A 427 -30.42 -0.14 27.63
C PRO A 427 -29.40 -0.87 26.72
N ILE A 428 -29.85 -1.42 25.59
CA ILE A 428 -29.05 -2.35 24.78
C ILE A 428 -28.46 -1.65 23.54
N LEU A 429 -29.09 -0.55 23.07
CA LEU A 429 -28.62 0.18 21.90
C LEU A 429 -27.42 1.11 22.20
N GLU A 430 -27.33 1.68 23.41
CA GLU A 430 -26.14 2.44 23.83
C GLU A 430 -24.92 1.54 24.03
N LYS A 431 -25.13 0.28 24.44
CA LYS A 431 -24.03 -0.67 24.62
C LYS A 431 -23.46 -1.12 23.28
N GLN A 432 -24.28 -1.28 22.23
CA GLN A 432 -23.81 -1.60 20.88
C GLN A 432 -23.17 -0.40 20.14
N LEU A 433 -23.67 0.82 20.34
CA LEU A 433 -23.00 2.04 19.84
C LEU A 433 -21.66 2.30 20.57
N SER A 434 -21.53 1.86 21.82
CA SER A 434 -20.24 1.91 22.55
C SER A 434 -19.28 0.76 22.20
N GLN A 435 -19.78 -0.35 21.65
CA GLN A 435 -18.96 -1.51 21.26
C GLN A 435 -18.34 -1.36 19.86
N GLY A 436 -18.95 -0.59 18.95
CA GLY A 436 -18.33 -0.23 17.66
C GLY A 436 -17.19 0.81 17.75
N ARG A 437 -16.91 1.36 18.94
CA ARG A 437 -15.81 2.31 19.19
C ARG A 437 -14.54 1.66 19.78
N LYS A 438 -14.54 0.35 20.04
CA LYS A 438 -13.49 -0.33 20.82
C LYS A 438 -12.37 -1.00 20.03
N ASP A 439 -12.40 -0.97 18.69
CA ASP A 439 -11.37 -1.62 17.84
C ASP A 439 -10.32 -0.65 17.24
N SER A 440 -10.27 0.61 17.69
CA SER A 440 -9.12 1.49 17.45
C SER A 440 -8.19 1.41 18.65
N ALA A 441 -7.01 0.80 18.52
CA ALA A 441 -5.91 1.05 19.45
C ALA A 441 -5.77 2.59 19.59
N ALA A 442 -5.87 3.11 20.81
CA ALA A 442 -5.94 4.55 21.02
C ALA A 442 -4.72 5.24 20.41
N LEU A 443 -4.94 6.04 19.35
CA LEU A 443 -3.87 6.80 18.70
C LEU A 443 -3.25 7.77 19.71
N PRO A 444 -1.92 7.91 19.74
CA PRO A 444 -1.26 8.84 20.65
C PRO A 444 -1.61 10.30 20.32
N LYS A 445 -1.60 11.17 21.35
CA LYS A 445 -1.63 12.62 21.16
C LYS A 445 -0.32 13.10 20.54
N VAL A 446 -0.38 14.17 19.74
CA VAL A 446 0.82 14.83 19.20
C VAL A 446 1.74 15.24 20.36
N PRO A 447 3.03 14.86 20.36
CA PRO A 447 3.96 15.29 21.40
C PRO A 447 4.21 16.80 21.31
N VAL A 448 4.67 17.39 22.41
CA VAL A 448 5.26 18.73 22.40
C VAL A 448 6.78 18.53 22.49
N PRO A 449 7.57 18.89 21.47
CA PRO A 449 9.02 18.72 21.49
C PRO A 449 9.68 19.49 22.63
N SER A 450 10.91 19.15 22.99
CA SER A 450 11.64 19.95 23.97
C SER A 450 12.00 21.32 23.40
N LEU A 451 11.87 22.37 24.22
CA LEU A 451 12.16 23.75 23.81
C LEU A 451 13.58 23.88 23.24
N HIS A 452 14.59 23.42 23.98
CA HIS A 452 15.99 23.51 23.54
C HIS A 452 16.27 22.75 22.24
N GLN A 453 15.66 21.58 22.03
CA GLN A 453 15.80 20.85 20.76
C GLN A 453 15.26 21.66 19.58
N THR A 454 14.08 22.28 19.76
CA THR A 454 13.47 23.12 18.72
C THR A 454 14.30 24.37 18.43
N LEU A 455 14.77 25.06 19.46
CA LEU A 455 15.60 26.26 19.31
C LEU A 455 16.96 25.96 18.66
N ASN A 456 17.63 24.88 19.07
CA ASN A 456 18.89 24.44 18.47
C ASN A 456 18.72 24.04 17.00
N MET A 457 17.64 23.33 16.69
CA MET A 457 17.34 22.93 15.32
C MET A 457 16.96 24.15 14.45
N TYR A 458 16.20 25.10 14.98
CA TYR A 458 15.90 26.37 14.31
C TYR A 458 17.18 27.12 13.92
N LEU A 459 18.10 27.32 14.87
CA LEU A 459 19.39 27.94 14.58
C LEU A 459 20.20 27.15 13.55
N ARG A 460 20.23 25.81 13.64
CA ARG A 460 20.90 24.96 12.64
C ARG A 460 20.31 25.13 11.24
N CYS A 461 18.98 25.20 11.11
CA CYS A 461 18.30 25.40 9.83
C CYS A 461 18.59 26.77 9.22
N MET A 462 18.75 27.81 10.05
CA MET A 462 18.88 29.19 9.57
C MET A 462 20.33 29.63 9.33
N ARG A 463 21.32 28.99 9.96
CA ARG A 463 22.74 29.39 9.92
C ARG A 463 23.29 29.69 8.52
N HIS A 464 22.92 28.91 7.52
CA HIS A 464 23.41 29.05 6.14
C HIS A 464 22.42 29.75 5.20
N LEU A 465 21.27 30.18 5.71
CA LEU A 465 20.22 30.87 4.96
C LEU A 465 20.18 32.38 5.23
N VAL A 466 20.88 32.85 6.26
CA VAL A 466 21.01 34.28 6.58
C VAL A 466 22.48 34.71 6.70
N PRO A 467 22.80 36.01 6.54
CA PRO A 467 24.15 36.51 6.75
C PRO A 467 24.66 36.30 8.18
N ASP A 468 25.98 36.12 8.34
CA ASP A 468 26.61 35.81 9.64
C ASP A 468 26.28 36.82 10.75
N GLN A 469 26.19 38.12 10.42
CA GLN A 469 25.82 39.14 11.42
C GLN A 469 24.40 38.93 11.91
N LYS A 470 23.45 38.76 10.99
CA LYS A 470 22.04 38.50 11.32
C LYS A 470 21.86 37.20 12.10
N PHE A 471 22.64 36.16 11.76
CA PHE A 471 22.63 34.91 12.53
C PHE A 471 23.09 35.11 13.98
N ARG A 472 24.12 35.93 14.23
CA ARG A 472 24.56 36.24 15.61
C ARG A 472 23.49 36.95 16.41
N ASP A 473 22.77 37.88 15.78
CA ASP A 473 21.67 38.60 16.41
C ASP A 473 20.52 37.64 16.75
N THR A 474 20.10 36.78 15.81
CA THR A 474 19.12 35.70 16.05
C THR A 474 19.57 34.75 17.16
N GLN A 475 20.85 34.39 17.21
CA GLN A 475 21.38 33.50 18.25
C GLN A 475 21.22 34.13 19.64
N ALA A 476 21.54 35.42 19.80
CA ALA A 476 21.34 36.12 21.08
C ALA A 476 19.87 36.17 21.49
N ILE A 477 18.95 36.41 20.54
CA ILE A 477 17.50 36.41 20.78
C ILE A 477 17.02 35.01 21.22
N VAL A 478 17.48 33.95 20.54
CA VAL A 478 17.12 32.56 20.88
C VAL A 478 17.66 32.14 22.25
N GLU A 479 18.89 32.53 22.58
CA GLU A 479 19.50 32.26 23.89
C GLU A 479 18.73 32.95 25.02
N GLU A 480 18.34 34.21 24.84
CA GLU A 480 17.54 34.97 25.81
C GLU A 480 16.11 34.39 25.94
N PHE A 481 15.49 33.99 24.83
CA PHE A 481 14.17 33.36 24.82
C PHE A 481 14.15 32.02 25.57
N GLY A 482 15.20 31.21 25.37
CA GLY A 482 15.33 29.86 25.91
C GLY A 482 16.05 29.74 27.25
N LYS A 483 16.42 30.84 27.90
CA LYS A 483 17.11 30.80 29.20
C LYS A 483 16.24 30.18 30.30
N ALA A 484 16.88 29.63 31.34
CA ALA A 484 16.17 29.10 32.51
C ALA A 484 15.31 30.20 33.17
N GLY A 485 14.02 29.92 33.37
CA GLY A 485 13.05 30.90 33.84
C GLY A 485 12.65 31.98 32.82
N GLY A 486 13.14 31.89 31.58
CA GLY A 486 12.82 32.79 30.48
C GLY A 486 11.41 32.59 29.93
N ILE A 487 11.02 33.47 29.00
CA ILE A 487 9.68 33.47 28.42
C ILE A 487 9.36 32.17 27.66
N GLY A 488 10.36 31.57 27.00
CA GLY A 488 10.20 30.32 26.27
C GLY A 488 9.77 29.16 27.17
N GLU A 489 10.29 29.05 28.40
CA GLU A 489 9.88 28.00 29.35
C GLU A 489 8.43 28.20 29.85
N ILE A 490 7.98 29.45 29.97
CA ILE A 490 6.61 29.79 30.34
C ILE A 490 5.65 29.33 29.23
N LEU A 491 5.97 29.68 27.97
CA LEU A 491 5.19 29.29 26.80
C LEU A 491 5.20 27.77 26.61
N GLN A 492 6.35 27.11 26.80
CA GLN A 492 6.49 25.65 26.75
C GLN A 492 5.53 24.96 27.74
N ARG A 493 5.48 25.44 28.99
CA ARG A 493 4.61 24.88 30.02
C ARG A 493 3.14 25.05 29.66
N LYS A 494 2.77 26.22 29.13
CA LYS A 494 1.40 26.50 28.67
C LYS A 494 1.00 25.64 27.47
N LEU A 495 1.93 25.38 26.55
CA LEU A 495 1.70 24.49 25.42
C LEU A 495 1.54 23.03 25.88
N GLN A 496 2.29 22.59 26.90
CA GLN A 496 2.10 21.28 27.55
C GLN A 496 0.73 21.19 28.24
N GLU A 497 0.31 22.22 28.98
CA GLU A 497 -1.06 22.30 29.55
C GLU A 497 -2.13 22.18 28.45
N ARG A 498 -1.92 22.83 27.29
CA ARG A 498 -2.82 22.72 26.14
C ARG A 498 -2.86 21.29 25.57
N ARG A 499 -1.71 20.63 25.41
CA ARG A 499 -1.61 19.22 24.99
C ARG A 499 -2.41 18.29 25.90
N ASP A 500 -2.37 18.52 27.21
CA ASP A 500 -3.09 17.67 28.14
C ASP A 500 -4.60 17.88 28.04
N ARG A 501 -5.05 19.13 27.80
CA ARG A 501 -6.47 19.52 27.70
C ARG A 501 -7.13 19.24 26.34
N THR A 502 -6.36 19.07 25.27
CA THR A 502 -6.86 18.90 23.90
C THR A 502 -6.46 17.54 23.33
N GLU A 503 -7.19 17.04 22.32
CA GLU A 503 -6.80 15.81 21.63
C GLU A 503 -5.57 16.02 20.74
N ASN A 504 -5.48 17.20 20.13
CA ASN A 504 -4.35 17.64 19.34
C ASN A 504 -4.14 19.15 19.56
N TRP A 505 -3.03 19.51 20.19
CA TRP A 505 -2.77 20.89 20.61
C TRP A 505 -2.52 21.84 19.44
N VAL A 506 -2.06 21.34 18.30
CA VAL A 506 -1.68 22.18 17.13
C VAL A 506 -2.78 22.25 16.07
N TYR A 507 -3.78 21.38 16.11
CA TYR A 507 -4.75 21.24 15.02
C TYR A 507 -5.41 22.57 14.61
N ASP A 508 -5.97 23.31 15.57
CA ASP A 508 -6.65 24.59 15.28
C ASP A 508 -5.66 25.67 14.84
N TYR A 509 -4.52 25.80 15.52
CA TYR A 509 -3.47 26.77 15.16
C TYR A 509 -2.97 26.54 13.73
N TRP A 510 -2.66 25.30 13.39
CA TRP A 510 -2.19 24.93 12.06
C TRP A 510 -3.26 25.14 10.99
N LEU A 511 -4.52 24.77 11.27
CA LEU A 511 -5.61 24.96 10.32
C LEU A 511 -5.83 26.45 10.02
N HIS A 512 -5.74 27.30 11.05
CA HIS A 512 -5.85 28.74 10.91
C HIS A 512 -4.68 29.33 10.14
N ASP A 513 -3.44 29.06 10.57
CA ASP A 513 -2.22 29.62 9.98
C ASP A 513 -2.03 29.18 8.52
N MET A 514 -2.12 27.88 8.26
CA MET A 514 -1.85 27.30 6.94
C MET A 514 -2.94 27.62 5.91
N TYR A 515 -4.21 27.73 6.33
CA TYR A 515 -5.34 27.88 5.40
C TYR A 515 -6.30 29.01 5.74
N LEU A 516 -6.97 28.99 6.90
CA LEU A 516 -8.14 29.85 7.12
C LEU A 516 -7.79 31.34 7.23
N ASN A 517 -6.57 31.67 7.63
CA ASN A 517 -6.04 33.04 7.65
C ASN A 517 -5.46 33.48 6.29
N ASN A 518 -5.17 32.55 5.38
CA ASN A 518 -4.67 32.89 4.06
C ASN A 518 -5.77 33.61 3.25
N ARG A 519 -5.44 34.80 2.73
CA ARG A 519 -6.39 35.68 2.03
C ARG A 519 -6.30 35.58 0.50
N LEU A 520 -5.30 34.86 -0.01
CA LEU A 520 -5.15 34.60 -1.45
C LEU A 520 -6.33 33.77 -1.97
N ALA A 521 -6.60 33.91 -3.27
CA ALA A 521 -7.59 33.08 -3.96
C ALA A 521 -7.27 31.58 -3.82
N LEU A 522 -8.28 30.74 -3.67
CA LEU A 522 -8.12 29.29 -3.60
C LEU A 522 -7.50 28.64 -4.86
N PRO A 523 -8.00 28.90 -6.08
CA PRO A 523 -7.38 28.34 -7.29
C PRO A 523 -5.90 28.69 -7.35
N VAL A 524 -5.07 27.74 -7.79
CA VAL A 524 -3.60 27.84 -7.86
C VAL A 524 -2.92 27.90 -6.49
N ASN A 525 -3.27 28.87 -5.63
CA ASN A 525 -2.49 29.19 -4.42
C ASN A 525 -2.75 28.24 -3.24
N SER A 526 -3.91 27.58 -3.19
CA SER A 526 -4.28 26.72 -2.06
C SER A 526 -4.89 25.38 -2.47
N SER A 527 -5.75 25.36 -3.49
CA SER A 527 -6.43 24.13 -3.92
C SER A 527 -5.56 23.28 -4.84
N PRO A 528 -5.02 22.14 -4.37
CA PRO A 528 -4.33 21.21 -5.26
C PRO A 528 -5.33 20.51 -6.17
N VAL A 529 -4.82 19.96 -7.26
CA VAL A 529 -5.62 19.18 -8.20
C VAL A 529 -5.03 17.80 -8.39
N MET A 530 -5.89 16.81 -8.62
CA MET A 530 -5.51 15.49 -9.10
C MET A 530 -5.94 15.36 -10.55
N VAL A 531 -4.99 15.25 -11.46
CA VAL A 531 -5.26 15.10 -12.90
C VAL A 531 -5.36 13.60 -13.22
N LEU A 532 -6.54 13.16 -13.65
CA LEU A 532 -6.84 11.75 -13.98
C LEU A 532 -6.42 11.41 -15.40
N PRO A 533 -6.10 10.14 -15.75
CA PRO A 533 -5.69 9.75 -17.10
C PRO A 533 -6.64 10.32 -18.16
N LYS A 534 -6.08 10.82 -19.27
CA LYS A 534 -6.88 11.39 -20.36
C LYS A 534 -7.86 10.34 -20.88
N GLN A 535 -9.13 10.73 -20.96
CA GLN A 535 -10.19 9.90 -21.51
C GLN A 535 -10.36 10.15 -23.01
N PHE A 536 -10.93 9.18 -23.73
CA PHE A 536 -11.22 9.30 -25.15
C PHE A 536 -12.73 9.14 -25.35
N PHE A 537 -13.44 10.27 -25.40
CA PHE A 537 -14.88 10.31 -25.62
C PHE A 537 -15.17 10.51 -27.10
N THR A 538 -16.08 9.71 -27.67
CA THR A 538 -16.48 9.86 -29.07
C THR A 538 -17.50 10.97 -29.26
N ASP A 539 -18.37 11.16 -28.26
CA ASP A 539 -19.39 12.19 -28.24
C ASP A 539 -19.62 12.74 -26.82
N ARG A 540 -20.53 13.72 -26.70
CA ARG A 540 -20.91 14.28 -25.41
C ARG A 540 -21.55 13.23 -24.50
N LYS A 541 -22.32 12.28 -25.04
CA LYS A 541 -23.01 11.25 -24.26
C LYS A 541 -22.03 10.32 -23.55
N ASP A 542 -20.89 10.00 -24.17
CA ASP A 542 -19.81 9.25 -23.54
C ASP A 542 -19.24 9.98 -22.32
N SER A 543 -18.99 11.29 -22.43
CA SER A 543 -18.52 12.09 -21.30
C SER A 543 -19.55 12.16 -20.16
N LEU A 544 -20.84 12.25 -20.48
CA LEU A 544 -21.92 12.23 -19.48
C LEU A 544 -22.05 10.84 -18.82
N ARG A 545 -21.82 9.76 -19.58
CA ARG A 545 -21.79 8.39 -19.04
C ARG A 545 -20.62 8.21 -18.08
N PHE A 546 -19.45 8.74 -18.42
CA PHE A 546 -18.30 8.77 -17.52
C PHE A 546 -18.63 9.54 -16.23
N ALA A 547 -19.25 10.72 -16.32
CA ALA A 547 -19.68 11.48 -15.16
C ALA A 547 -20.71 10.73 -14.30
N ALA A 548 -21.67 10.04 -14.92
CA ALA A 548 -22.66 9.22 -14.21
C ALA A 548 -22.02 8.06 -13.44
N ARG A 549 -21.05 7.36 -14.05
CA ARG A 549 -20.25 6.31 -13.39
C ARG A 549 -19.43 6.84 -12.24
N LEU A 550 -18.79 7.98 -12.43
CA LEU A 550 -18.01 8.65 -11.40
C LEU A 550 -18.88 8.98 -10.19
N VAL A 551 -20.08 9.54 -10.41
CA VAL A 551 -21.03 9.81 -9.32
C VAL A 551 -21.45 8.52 -8.62
N ALA A 552 -21.77 7.46 -9.35
CA ALA A 552 -22.08 6.16 -8.74
C ALA A 552 -20.94 5.66 -7.83
N GLY A 553 -19.69 5.74 -8.29
CA GLY A 553 -18.51 5.39 -7.49
C GLY A 553 -18.33 6.28 -6.26
N VAL A 554 -18.60 7.58 -6.36
CA VAL A 554 -18.56 8.50 -5.21
C VAL A 554 -19.58 8.09 -4.14
N LEU A 555 -20.78 7.68 -4.54
CA LEU A 555 -21.82 7.24 -3.60
C LEU A 555 -21.51 5.90 -2.93
N GLU A 556 -20.77 5.03 -3.61
CA GLU A 556 -20.28 3.77 -3.04
C GLU A 556 -19.14 4.04 -2.04
N TYR A 557 -18.17 4.88 -2.43
CA TYR A 557 -17.08 5.29 -1.55
C TYR A 557 -17.61 6.02 -0.30
N LYS A 558 -18.59 6.92 -0.48
CA LYS A 558 -19.28 7.59 0.62
C LYS A 558 -20.02 6.59 1.52
N ALA A 559 -20.65 5.56 0.96
CA ALA A 559 -21.31 4.53 1.78
C ALA A 559 -20.31 3.76 2.67
N MET A 560 -19.10 3.50 2.17
CA MET A 560 -18.03 2.90 2.98
C MET A 560 -17.56 3.85 4.09
N LEU A 561 -17.49 5.16 3.82
CA LEU A 561 -17.18 6.18 4.83
C LEU A 561 -18.24 6.25 5.92
N ASP A 562 -19.51 6.25 5.54
CA ASP A 562 -20.64 6.37 6.46
C ASP A 562 -20.80 5.13 7.32
N THR A 563 -20.53 3.94 6.78
CA THR A 563 -20.59 2.66 7.51
C THR A 563 -19.32 2.31 8.28
N GLY A 564 -18.24 3.07 8.10
CA GLY A 564 -16.93 2.77 8.71
C GLY A 564 -16.24 1.54 8.11
N ALA A 565 -16.59 1.16 6.87
CA ALA A 565 -16.07 -0.01 6.18
C ALA A 565 -14.72 0.22 5.47
N LEU A 566 -14.20 1.46 5.46
CA LEU A 566 -12.86 1.73 4.91
C LEU A 566 -11.77 1.06 5.76
N PRO A 567 -10.82 0.33 5.13
CA PRO A 567 -9.69 -0.25 5.84
C PRO A 567 -8.89 0.82 6.58
N ALA A 568 -8.55 0.54 7.84
CA ALA A 568 -7.64 1.40 8.60
C ALA A 568 -6.25 1.39 7.95
N GLU A 569 -5.71 2.58 7.69
CA GLU A 569 -4.34 2.70 7.20
C GLU A 569 -3.34 2.45 8.34
N LYS A 570 -2.20 1.85 8.00
CA LYS A 570 -1.11 1.58 8.95
C LYS A 570 0.11 2.44 8.65
N ALA A 571 0.86 2.82 9.69
CA ALA A 571 2.10 3.57 9.50
C ALA A 571 3.20 2.63 8.98
N ARG A 572 4.04 3.12 8.07
CA ARG A 572 5.18 2.35 7.54
C ARG A 572 6.40 2.49 8.46
N GLY A 573 7.12 1.39 8.70
CA GLY A 573 8.41 1.32 9.41
C GLY A 573 8.37 1.40 10.95
N GLN A 574 9.18 0.55 11.61
CA GLN A 574 9.50 0.67 13.04
C GLN A 574 10.50 1.81 13.25
N LEU A 575 10.01 2.97 13.72
CA LEU A 575 10.86 4.15 13.95
C LEU A 575 11.46 4.22 15.36
N SER A 576 10.98 3.43 16.32
CA SER A 576 11.49 3.43 17.69
C SER A 576 11.36 2.05 18.35
N PRO A 577 12.38 1.57 19.08
CA PRO A 577 12.25 0.36 19.88
C PRO A 577 11.16 0.56 20.95
N GLY A 578 10.13 -0.30 20.95
CA GLY A 578 9.10 -0.32 21.98
C GLY A 578 7.82 0.48 21.71
N VAL A 579 7.71 1.22 20.59
CA VAL A 579 6.46 1.87 20.18
C VAL A 579 6.01 1.30 18.82
N GLN A 580 4.93 0.52 18.86
CA GLN A 580 4.33 -0.06 17.66
C GLN A 580 3.33 0.94 17.06
N TRP A 581 3.63 1.46 15.87
CA TRP A 581 2.79 2.42 15.16
C TRP A 581 1.81 1.68 14.24
N ASP A 582 0.85 0.96 14.81
CA ASP A 582 0.00 0.03 14.04
C ASP A 582 -1.10 0.71 13.21
N SER A 583 -1.40 1.99 13.42
CA SER A 583 -2.54 2.66 12.77
C SER A 583 -2.28 4.15 12.52
N LEU A 584 -2.87 4.68 11.44
CA LEU A 584 -2.93 6.10 11.11
C LEU A 584 -4.33 6.65 11.38
N CYS A 585 -4.40 7.94 11.69
CA CYS A 585 -5.64 8.66 11.90
C CYS A 585 -6.50 8.67 10.63
N MET A 586 -7.76 8.24 10.77
CA MET A 586 -8.75 8.20 9.69
C MET A 586 -9.72 9.39 9.73
N GLU A 587 -9.55 10.35 10.65
CA GLU A 587 -10.50 11.46 10.86
C GLU A 587 -10.69 12.33 9.61
N GLN A 588 -9.61 12.55 8.84
CA GLN A 588 -9.63 13.35 7.61
C GLN A 588 -10.64 12.82 6.57
N TYR A 589 -10.79 11.49 6.47
CA TYR A 589 -11.72 10.85 5.53
C TYR A 589 -13.17 11.26 5.75
N SER A 590 -13.54 11.52 7.01
CA SER A 590 -14.90 11.93 7.33
C SER A 590 -15.30 13.29 6.76
N ARG A 591 -14.31 14.12 6.42
CA ARG A 591 -14.48 15.52 5.98
C ARG A 591 -14.61 15.64 4.46
N VAL A 592 -14.24 14.59 3.73
CA VAL A 592 -14.18 14.58 2.26
C VAL A 592 -15.49 15.03 1.60
N PHE A 593 -16.64 14.57 2.12
CA PHE A 593 -17.96 14.89 1.56
C PHE A 593 -18.91 15.62 2.53
N SER A 594 -18.46 15.94 3.74
CA SER A 594 -19.30 16.52 4.79
C SER A 594 -18.97 17.98 5.09
N CYS A 595 -17.88 18.50 4.54
CA CYS A 595 -17.38 19.82 4.89
C CYS A 595 -17.54 20.87 3.79
N TYR A 596 -17.34 22.12 4.17
CA TYR A 596 -17.34 23.31 3.32
C TYR A 596 -16.43 24.39 3.92
N ARG A 597 -15.69 25.13 3.09
CA ARG A 597 -14.90 26.30 3.54
C ARG A 597 -15.64 27.59 3.25
N ARG A 598 -16.26 28.17 4.28
CA ARG A 598 -16.97 29.45 4.16
C ARG A 598 -15.98 30.63 4.21
N PRO A 599 -16.03 31.58 3.25
CA PRO A 599 -15.17 32.76 3.31
C PRO A 599 -15.60 33.66 4.47
N GLY A 600 -14.64 34.26 5.17
CA GLY A 600 -14.89 35.32 6.16
C GLY A 600 -14.00 36.52 5.89
N LEU A 601 -14.29 37.70 6.45
CA LEU A 601 -13.56 38.94 6.10
C LEU A 601 -12.08 38.93 6.51
N LYS A 602 -11.77 38.29 7.63
CA LYS A 602 -10.40 38.17 8.17
C LYS A 602 -9.91 36.72 8.19
N GLN A 603 -10.81 35.81 8.53
CA GLN A 603 -10.54 34.39 8.65
C GLN A 603 -11.73 33.61 8.09
N ASP A 604 -11.45 32.56 7.32
CA ASP A 604 -12.45 31.65 6.78
C ASP A 604 -12.93 30.67 7.87
N THR A 605 -14.00 29.92 7.62
CA THR A 605 -14.54 28.94 8.57
C THR A 605 -14.72 27.58 7.92
N GLN A 606 -14.24 26.54 8.59
CA GLN A 606 -14.53 25.16 8.24
C GLN A 606 -15.89 24.76 8.84
N LEU A 607 -16.85 24.40 7.98
CA LEU A 607 -18.16 23.91 8.38
C LEU A 607 -18.22 22.40 8.15
N ASN A 608 -18.81 21.69 9.10
CA ASN A 608 -19.00 20.23 9.02
C ASN A 608 -20.48 19.90 9.22
N TYR A 609 -21.10 19.31 8.20
CA TYR A 609 -22.51 18.96 8.15
C TYR A 609 -22.80 17.52 8.58
N ARG A 610 -21.82 16.81 9.18
CA ARG A 610 -21.96 15.42 9.65
C ARG A 610 -22.88 15.27 10.87
N THR A 611 -23.24 16.36 11.54
CA THR A 611 -23.96 16.36 12.82
C THR A 611 -25.21 17.22 12.75
N ASN A 612 -26.36 16.61 12.42
CA ASN A 612 -27.68 16.87 13.01
C ASN A 612 -28.68 15.86 12.46
N ALA A 613 -29.11 14.92 13.32
CA ALA A 613 -30.32 14.09 13.21
C ALA A 613 -30.87 13.78 11.79
N GLY A 614 -30.40 12.68 11.19
CA GLY A 614 -31.29 11.76 10.44
C GLY A 614 -31.45 11.92 8.93
N ALA A 615 -30.96 12.98 8.29
CA ALA A 615 -30.98 13.08 6.82
C ALA A 615 -29.66 13.68 6.31
N GLN A 616 -28.74 12.83 5.87
CA GLN A 616 -27.61 13.33 5.10
C GLN A 616 -28.11 13.79 3.72
N PRO A 617 -27.53 14.86 3.14
CA PRO A 617 -27.90 15.33 1.82
C PRO A 617 -27.60 14.24 0.79
N GLU A 618 -28.65 13.68 0.19
CA GLU A 618 -28.57 12.67 -0.88
C GLU A 618 -28.60 13.33 -2.25
N TYR A 619 -27.77 14.37 -2.46
CA TYR A 619 -27.65 15.06 -3.74
C TYR A 619 -26.23 15.57 -4.02
N VAL A 620 -25.92 15.70 -5.31
CA VAL A 620 -24.71 16.36 -5.82
C VAL A 620 -25.09 17.64 -6.55
N ILE A 621 -24.15 18.57 -6.66
CA ILE A 621 -24.30 19.73 -7.53
C ILE A 621 -23.61 19.45 -8.85
N VAL A 622 -24.31 19.66 -9.96
CA VAL A 622 -23.72 19.56 -11.30
C VAL A 622 -23.56 20.97 -11.86
N ALA A 623 -22.32 21.35 -12.18
CA ALA A 623 -21.98 22.58 -12.86
C ALA A 623 -21.83 22.32 -14.37
N CYS A 624 -22.63 22.98 -15.20
CA CYS A 624 -22.57 22.86 -16.66
C CYS A 624 -22.80 24.23 -17.29
N LYS A 625 -21.88 24.69 -18.14
CA LYS A 625 -21.93 26.03 -18.79
C LYS A 625 -22.16 27.17 -17.78
N ASN A 626 -21.49 27.07 -16.62
CA ASN A 626 -21.56 28.00 -15.47
C ASN A 626 -22.93 28.01 -14.75
N GLN A 627 -23.82 27.06 -15.05
CA GLN A 627 -25.12 26.88 -14.40
C GLN A 627 -25.03 25.73 -13.40
N PHE A 628 -25.66 25.87 -12.24
CA PHE A 628 -25.63 24.85 -11.18
C PHE A 628 -26.99 24.18 -11.03
N PHE A 629 -26.98 22.86 -10.94
CA PHE A 629 -28.18 22.04 -10.81
C PHE A 629 -28.07 21.09 -9.63
N VAL A 630 -29.16 20.93 -8.90
CA VAL A 630 -29.30 19.89 -7.87
C VAL A 630 -29.69 18.58 -8.57
N LEU A 631 -28.84 17.57 -8.38
CA LEU A 631 -29.10 16.20 -8.80
C LEU A 631 -29.28 15.34 -7.54
N ASP A 632 -30.52 15.03 -7.22
CA ASP A 632 -30.85 14.03 -6.21
C ASP A 632 -30.31 12.67 -6.66
N VAL A 633 -29.50 12.04 -5.82
CA VAL A 633 -28.87 10.74 -6.10
C VAL A 633 -29.62 9.57 -5.47
N ALA A 634 -30.68 9.87 -4.71
CA ALA A 634 -31.61 8.88 -4.21
C ALA A 634 -33.05 9.40 -4.32
N VAL A 635 -33.98 8.49 -4.66
CA VAL A 635 -35.41 8.79 -4.75
C VAL A 635 -36.14 7.78 -3.88
N LYS A 636 -36.90 8.26 -2.88
CA LYS A 636 -37.60 7.41 -1.90
C LYS A 636 -36.66 6.39 -1.22
N SER A 637 -35.47 6.85 -0.83
CA SER A 637 -34.39 6.05 -0.20
C SER A 637 -33.76 4.97 -1.08
N ARG A 638 -34.07 4.93 -2.39
CA ARG A 638 -33.37 4.10 -3.38
C ARG A 638 -32.33 4.93 -4.11
N LYS A 639 -31.06 4.53 -4.03
CA LYS A 639 -29.98 5.14 -4.82
C LYS A 639 -30.23 4.97 -6.32
N LEU A 640 -29.94 6.01 -7.08
CA LEU A 640 -30.02 5.98 -8.54
C LEU A 640 -28.90 5.13 -9.13
N GLY A 641 -29.24 4.30 -10.11
CA GLY A 641 -28.25 3.54 -10.88
C GLY A 641 -27.58 4.40 -11.96
N GLU A 642 -26.50 3.88 -12.57
CA GLU A 642 -25.73 4.56 -13.62
C GLU A 642 -26.62 5.08 -14.77
N ALA A 643 -27.55 4.26 -15.27
CA ALA A 643 -28.43 4.64 -16.37
C ALA A 643 -29.39 5.79 -16.00
N GLU A 644 -29.87 5.81 -14.75
CA GLU A 644 -30.75 6.86 -14.25
C GLU A 644 -29.97 8.17 -14.07
N LEU A 645 -28.75 8.08 -13.52
CA LEU A 645 -27.83 9.21 -13.43
C LEU A 645 -27.49 9.78 -14.81
N LEU A 646 -27.23 8.93 -15.81
CA LEU A 646 -26.97 9.36 -17.18
C LEU A 646 -28.16 10.15 -17.77
N VAL A 647 -29.39 9.67 -17.61
CA VAL A 647 -30.58 10.40 -18.10
C VAL A 647 -30.70 11.77 -17.42
N GLN A 648 -30.41 11.86 -16.12
CA GLN A 648 -30.44 13.13 -15.41
C GLN A 648 -29.31 14.08 -15.86
N MET A 649 -28.11 13.56 -16.13
CA MET A 649 -27.00 14.32 -16.69
C MET A 649 -27.31 14.85 -18.11
N GLU A 650 -27.96 14.04 -18.96
CA GLU A 650 -28.43 14.47 -20.29
C GLU A 650 -29.46 15.59 -20.18
N ARG A 651 -30.41 15.49 -19.23
CA ARG A 651 -31.38 16.56 -18.93
C ARG A 651 -30.68 17.85 -18.51
N ILE A 652 -29.71 17.75 -17.60
CA ILE A 652 -28.91 18.92 -17.14
C ILE A 652 -28.16 19.56 -18.31
N SER A 653 -27.49 18.76 -19.14
CA SER A 653 -26.76 19.27 -20.31
C SER A 653 -27.69 20.02 -21.27
N LYS A 654 -28.89 19.48 -21.54
CA LYS A 654 -29.90 20.13 -22.39
C LYS A 654 -30.48 21.40 -21.76
N MET A 655 -30.76 21.41 -20.46
CA MET A 655 -31.25 22.60 -19.76
C MET A 655 -30.19 23.72 -19.76
N ALA A 656 -28.91 23.36 -19.60
CA ALA A 656 -27.80 24.32 -19.63
C ALA A 656 -27.58 24.96 -21.01
N GLU A 657 -28.07 24.34 -22.09
CA GLU A 657 -28.04 24.90 -23.44
C GLU A 657 -29.10 25.98 -23.70
N ASN A 658 -30.17 26.02 -22.90
CA ASN A 658 -31.22 27.02 -23.07
C ASN A 658 -30.69 28.43 -22.71
N ALA A 659 -30.51 29.27 -23.73
CA ALA A 659 -29.99 30.62 -23.59
C ALA A 659 -30.95 31.56 -22.82
N GLU A 660 -32.26 31.36 -22.92
CA GLU A 660 -33.26 32.21 -22.27
C GLU A 660 -33.29 32.03 -20.74
N GLU A 661 -32.90 30.84 -20.26
CA GLU A 661 -32.85 30.50 -18.83
C GLU A 661 -31.44 30.67 -18.24
N ARG A 662 -30.49 31.22 -19.00
CA ARG A 662 -29.09 31.32 -18.56
C ARG A 662 -28.94 32.39 -17.48
N LEU A 663 -28.41 31.98 -16.33
CA LEU A 663 -28.11 32.84 -15.19
C LEU A 663 -26.63 33.29 -15.21
N PRO A 664 -26.29 34.39 -14.51
CA PRO A 664 -24.90 34.84 -14.36
C PRO A 664 -23.99 33.76 -13.77
N ALA A 665 -22.70 33.82 -14.13
CA ALA A 665 -21.70 32.82 -13.77
C ALA A 665 -21.22 32.96 -12.30
N MET A 666 -22.11 32.67 -11.35
CA MET A 666 -21.88 32.94 -9.92
C MET A 666 -20.69 32.19 -9.30
N GLY A 667 -20.30 31.04 -9.86
CA GLY A 667 -19.13 30.28 -9.41
C GLY A 667 -17.82 31.08 -9.48
N LEU A 668 -17.76 32.07 -10.37
CA LEU A 668 -16.60 32.93 -10.56
C LEU A 668 -16.20 33.70 -9.29
N LEU A 669 -17.17 34.08 -8.45
CA LEU A 669 -16.91 34.81 -7.20
C LEU A 669 -16.08 33.97 -6.22
N THR A 670 -16.21 32.64 -6.26
CA THR A 670 -15.45 31.72 -5.40
C THR A 670 -13.98 31.60 -5.81
N SER A 671 -13.63 32.03 -7.03
CA SER A 671 -12.26 32.03 -7.55
C SER A 671 -11.43 33.23 -7.08
N ASP A 672 -12.06 34.18 -6.38
CA ASP A 672 -11.44 35.43 -5.97
C ASP A 672 -10.67 35.30 -4.64
N GLY A 673 -9.96 36.37 -4.27
CA GLY A 673 -9.36 36.52 -2.95
C GLY A 673 -10.40 36.31 -1.85
N ARG A 674 -10.01 35.71 -0.73
CA ARG A 674 -10.97 35.26 0.30
C ARG A 674 -11.76 36.42 0.90
N THR A 675 -11.14 37.60 1.01
CA THR A 675 -11.79 38.81 1.53
C THR A 675 -12.79 39.38 0.54
N ASP A 676 -12.42 39.44 -0.75
CA ASP A 676 -13.31 39.88 -1.82
C ASP A 676 -14.52 38.94 -1.95
N TRP A 677 -14.27 37.63 -1.88
CA TRP A 677 -15.34 36.63 -1.89
C TRP A 677 -16.24 36.76 -0.66
N ALA A 678 -15.69 36.96 0.54
CA ALA A 678 -16.48 37.20 1.74
C ALA A 678 -17.42 38.42 1.59
N GLN A 679 -16.91 39.54 1.05
CA GLN A 679 -17.71 40.74 0.81
C GLN A 679 -18.81 40.51 -0.23
N ALA A 680 -18.50 39.81 -1.32
CA ALA A 680 -19.49 39.46 -2.33
C ALA A 680 -20.57 38.51 -1.78
N ARG A 681 -20.17 37.54 -0.95
CA ARG A 681 -21.08 36.61 -0.27
C ARG A 681 -22.01 37.34 0.70
N ASP A 682 -21.51 38.31 1.47
CA ASP A 682 -22.31 39.13 2.39
C ASP A 682 -23.42 39.93 1.67
N ILE A 683 -23.20 40.28 0.40
CA ILE A 683 -24.22 40.92 -0.44
C ILE A 683 -25.21 39.87 -0.95
N LEU A 684 -24.72 38.72 -1.42
CA LEU A 684 -25.56 37.64 -1.95
C LEU A 684 -26.58 37.15 -0.91
N VAL A 685 -26.15 36.89 0.32
CA VAL A 685 -27.02 36.32 1.39
C VAL A 685 -28.16 37.23 1.83
N LYS A 686 -28.14 38.53 1.46
CA LYS A 686 -29.24 39.47 1.76
C LYS A 686 -30.53 39.08 1.04
N ASP A 687 -30.42 38.48 -0.14
CA ASP A 687 -31.55 37.94 -0.88
C ASP A 687 -31.87 36.51 -0.43
N ALA A 688 -33.15 36.20 -0.24
CA ALA A 688 -33.59 34.90 0.27
C ALA A 688 -33.32 33.75 -0.71
N THR A 689 -33.48 33.98 -2.02
CA THR A 689 -33.21 32.96 -3.05
C THR A 689 -31.72 32.61 -3.11
N ASN A 690 -30.86 33.63 -3.08
CA ASN A 690 -29.41 33.42 -3.07
C ASN A 690 -28.95 32.67 -1.82
N ARG A 691 -29.52 33.01 -0.65
CA ARG A 691 -29.20 32.33 0.62
C ARG A 691 -29.55 30.85 0.57
N GLU A 692 -30.77 30.52 0.12
CA GLU A 692 -31.19 29.12 -0.04
C GLU A 692 -30.28 28.38 -1.03
N THR A 693 -29.94 29.01 -2.16
CA THR A 693 -29.02 28.43 -3.15
C THR A 693 -27.64 28.15 -2.55
N LEU A 694 -27.08 29.08 -1.78
CA LEU A 694 -25.80 28.89 -1.09
C LEU A 694 -25.90 27.74 -0.09
N ASP A 695 -26.94 27.70 0.75
CA ASP A 695 -27.14 26.63 1.74
C ASP A 695 -27.20 25.24 1.09
N VAL A 696 -27.82 25.14 -0.10
CA VAL A 696 -27.89 23.91 -0.88
C VAL A 696 -26.50 23.49 -1.40
N ILE A 697 -25.69 24.42 -1.90
CA ILE A 697 -24.32 24.13 -2.37
C ILE A 697 -23.40 23.74 -1.21
N GLU A 698 -23.50 24.43 -0.07
CA GLU A 698 -22.67 24.14 1.10
C GLU A 698 -22.84 22.69 1.58
N GLN A 699 -24.08 22.21 1.57
CA GLN A 699 -24.46 20.89 2.06
C GLN A 699 -24.27 19.74 1.05
N CYS A 700 -24.06 20.00 -0.24
CA CYS A 700 -23.99 18.90 -1.22
C CYS A 700 -22.87 17.89 -0.94
N VAL A 701 -22.95 16.68 -1.48
CA VAL A 701 -21.88 15.66 -1.33
C VAL A 701 -20.59 16.13 -2.02
N CYS A 702 -20.70 16.54 -3.28
CA CYS A 702 -19.62 17.06 -4.10
C CYS A 702 -20.17 17.91 -5.25
N VAL A 703 -19.28 18.57 -5.98
CA VAL A 703 -19.60 19.24 -7.25
C VAL A 703 -19.06 18.40 -8.40
N VAL A 704 -19.85 18.25 -9.47
CA VAL A 704 -19.45 17.61 -10.72
C VAL A 704 -19.48 18.66 -11.82
N CYS A 705 -18.31 18.98 -12.39
CA CYS A 705 -18.14 20.01 -13.40
C CYS A 705 -18.11 19.37 -14.79
N LEU A 706 -19.15 19.58 -15.59
CA LEU A 706 -19.24 19.16 -16.98
C LEU A 706 -18.65 20.27 -17.85
N ASP A 707 -17.37 20.12 -18.20
CA ASP A 707 -16.59 21.15 -18.87
C ASP A 707 -16.75 21.11 -20.38
N GLU A 708 -16.69 22.29 -21.00
CA GLU A 708 -16.63 22.43 -22.46
C GLU A 708 -15.17 22.28 -22.95
N PRO A 709 -14.96 21.82 -24.19
CA PRO A 709 -13.62 21.69 -24.76
C PRO A 709 -12.84 23.01 -24.72
N CYS A 710 -11.60 22.97 -24.24
CA CYS A 710 -10.81 24.20 -24.10
C CYS A 710 -10.22 24.70 -25.45
N GLY A 711 -10.15 23.83 -26.46
CA GLY A 711 -9.65 24.16 -27.81
C GLY A 711 -8.11 24.20 -27.91
N VAL A 712 -7.42 23.60 -26.94
CA VAL A 712 -5.96 23.47 -26.88
C VAL A 712 -5.61 21.99 -26.77
N GLU A 713 -4.47 21.58 -27.31
CA GLU A 713 -3.99 20.21 -27.16
C GLU A 713 -3.84 19.85 -25.66
N PRO A 714 -4.46 18.74 -25.20
CA PRO A 714 -4.48 18.37 -23.79
C PRO A 714 -3.20 17.62 -23.40
N THR A 715 -2.05 18.29 -23.48
CA THR A 715 -0.79 17.84 -22.84
C THR A 715 -0.95 17.80 -21.32
N ASP A 716 -0.07 17.12 -20.60
CA ASP A 716 -0.16 17.03 -19.13
C ASP A 716 -0.09 18.41 -18.45
N SER A 717 0.77 19.30 -18.94
CA SER A 717 0.85 20.70 -18.48
C SER A 717 -0.47 21.46 -18.72
N ASN A 718 -1.06 21.34 -19.91
CA ASN A 718 -2.33 22.01 -20.21
C ASN A 718 -3.48 21.43 -19.38
N ARG A 719 -3.53 20.11 -19.21
CA ARG A 719 -4.51 19.43 -18.35
C ARG A 719 -4.39 19.90 -16.89
N ALA A 720 -3.17 20.02 -16.37
CA ALA A 720 -2.91 20.57 -15.04
C ALA A 720 -3.45 22.00 -14.88
N VAL A 721 -3.14 22.88 -15.82
CA VAL A 721 -3.59 24.28 -15.86
C VAL A 721 -5.13 24.37 -15.92
N PHE A 722 -5.79 23.55 -16.74
CA PHE A 722 -7.25 23.50 -16.81
C PHE A 722 -7.90 22.97 -15.52
N MET A 723 -7.27 22.02 -14.83
CA MET A 723 -7.76 21.60 -13.53
C MET A 723 -7.58 22.70 -12.47
N LEU A 724 -6.44 23.38 -12.42
CA LEU A 724 -6.12 24.37 -11.39
C LEU A 724 -7.06 25.58 -11.41
N HIS A 725 -7.42 26.08 -12.59
CA HIS A 725 -8.19 27.34 -12.70
C HIS A 725 -9.18 27.38 -13.88
N GLY A 726 -9.46 26.24 -14.54
CA GLY A 726 -10.48 26.14 -15.60
C GLY A 726 -10.18 26.95 -16.88
N GLY A 727 -8.95 27.44 -17.07
CA GLY A 727 -8.58 28.27 -18.23
C GLY A 727 -9.12 29.71 -18.24
N GLY A 728 -9.67 30.21 -17.13
CA GLY A 728 -10.19 31.58 -17.00
C GLY A 728 -11.69 31.71 -17.27
N HIS A 729 -12.20 32.94 -17.19
CA HIS A 729 -13.64 33.22 -17.23
C HIS A 729 -14.29 32.93 -18.59
N ASP A 730 -13.53 33.05 -19.69
CA ASP A 730 -13.95 32.74 -21.06
C ASP A 730 -14.01 31.23 -21.37
N LYS A 731 -13.52 30.39 -20.45
CA LYS A 731 -13.47 28.93 -20.57
C LYS A 731 -14.32 28.29 -19.47
N ASN A 732 -13.71 27.47 -18.61
CA ASN A 732 -14.38 26.72 -17.56
C ASN A 732 -14.09 27.27 -16.15
N GLY A 733 -13.38 28.40 -16.02
CA GLY A 733 -12.99 28.97 -14.72
C GLY A 733 -14.15 29.40 -13.83
N ALA A 734 -15.32 29.69 -14.42
CA ALA A 734 -16.55 29.98 -13.69
C ALA A 734 -17.46 28.74 -13.51
N ASN A 735 -17.12 27.59 -14.12
CA ASN A 735 -17.84 26.33 -14.01
C ASN A 735 -17.36 25.53 -12.78
N ARG A 736 -17.16 26.23 -11.66
CA ARG A 736 -16.50 25.75 -10.43
C ARG A 736 -17.16 26.36 -9.19
N TRP A 737 -16.92 25.71 -8.06
CA TRP A 737 -17.26 26.23 -6.73
C TRP A 737 -16.14 25.88 -5.74
N TYR A 738 -15.12 26.74 -5.66
CA TYR A 738 -13.83 26.43 -5.03
C TYR A 738 -13.89 26.17 -3.52
N ASP A 739 -14.94 26.66 -2.85
CA ASP A 739 -15.14 26.41 -1.42
C ASP A 739 -15.54 24.95 -1.10
N LYS A 740 -15.97 24.17 -2.12
CA LYS A 740 -16.38 22.78 -1.90
C LYS A 740 -15.16 21.85 -1.93
N PRO A 741 -15.01 20.92 -0.96
CA PRO A 741 -13.79 20.12 -0.84
C PRO A 741 -13.48 19.21 -2.02
N MET A 742 -14.51 18.66 -2.67
CA MET A 742 -14.35 17.75 -3.81
C MET A 742 -15.15 18.28 -5.01
N GLN A 743 -14.43 18.69 -6.05
CA GLN A 743 -15.02 19.06 -7.34
C GLN A 743 -14.46 18.15 -8.43
N PHE A 744 -15.28 17.24 -8.93
CA PHE A 744 -14.91 16.30 -10.00
C PHE A 744 -15.14 16.95 -11.35
N VAL A 745 -14.09 17.08 -12.16
CA VAL A 745 -14.16 17.69 -13.49
C VAL A 745 -14.19 16.60 -14.56
N VAL A 746 -15.13 16.72 -15.49
CA VAL A 746 -15.28 15.85 -16.67
C VAL A 746 -15.41 16.73 -17.90
N GLY A 747 -14.30 16.94 -18.61
CA GLY A 747 -14.25 17.69 -19.86
C GLY A 747 -14.73 16.85 -21.05
N ALA A 748 -15.49 17.47 -21.96
CA ALA A 748 -15.91 16.82 -23.21
C ALA A 748 -14.72 16.42 -24.11
N ASP A 749 -13.56 17.06 -23.94
CA ASP A 749 -12.30 16.75 -24.64
C ASP A 749 -11.48 15.63 -23.96
N GLY A 750 -12.01 15.01 -22.91
CA GLY A 750 -11.38 13.91 -22.18
C GLY A 750 -10.46 14.37 -21.04
N VAL A 751 -10.40 15.67 -20.75
CA VAL A 751 -9.66 16.18 -19.58
C VAL A 751 -10.51 15.96 -18.32
N CYS A 752 -10.09 15.01 -17.50
CA CYS A 752 -10.77 14.66 -16.25
C CYS A 752 -9.85 14.87 -15.04
N GLY A 753 -10.43 15.16 -13.89
CA GLY A 753 -9.66 15.44 -12.67
C GLY A 753 -10.52 15.73 -11.46
N VAL A 754 -9.85 16.09 -10.37
CA VAL A 754 -10.46 16.53 -9.13
C VAL A 754 -9.77 17.81 -8.66
N VAL A 755 -10.54 18.85 -8.34
CA VAL A 755 -10.08 20.04 -7.62
C VAL A 755 -10.41 19.88 -6.15
N CYS A 756 -9.42 20.07 -5.28
CA CYS A 756 -9.52 19.82 -3.85
C CYS A 756 -9.41 21.11 -3.03
N GLU A 757 -10.31 21.34 -2.08
CA GLU A 757 -10.13 22.40 -1.07
C GLU A 757 -9.31 21.85 0.11
N HIS A 758 -8.09 22.37 0.29
CA HIS A 758 -7.04 21.71 1.05
C HIS A 758 -7.21 21.80 2.58
N SER A 759 -8.00 22.75 3.09
CA SER A 759 -8.16 22.93 4.54
C SER A 759 -8.82 21.72 5.22
N GLN A 760 -9.49 20.83 4.47
CA GLN A 760 -10.23 19.70 5.01
C GLN A 760 -9.38 18.43 5.26
N PHE A 761 -8.49 18.10 4.33
CA PHE A 761 -7.69 16.87 4.32
C PHE A 761 -6.43 17.00 3.44
N GLU A 762 -5.50 16.05 3.60
CA GLU A 762 -4.21 16.02 2.91
C GLU A 762 -4.23 15.21 1.59
N GLY A 763 -3.15 15.36 0.80
CA GLY A 763 -2.99 14.70 -0.50
C GLY A 763 -3.14 13.17 -0.47
N ILE A 764 -2.72 12.49 0.61
CA ILE A 764 -2.86 11.03 0.71
C ILE A 764 -4.34 10.59 0.75
N VAL A 765 -5.21 11.35 1.42
CA VAL A 765 -6.65 11.06 1.50
C VAL A 765 -7.29 11.30 0.13
N LEU A 766 -6.87 12.35 -0.57
CA LEU A 766 -7.27 12.62 -1.94
C LEU A 766 -6.88 11.49 -2.89
N VAL A 767 -5.64 10.98 -2.80
CA VAL A 767 -5.16 9.86 -3.62
C VAL A 767 -6.00 8.61 -3.35
N GLN A 768 -6.18 8.21 -2.09
CA GLN A 768 -6.92 6.99 -1.75
C GLN A 768 -8.38 7.04 -2.26
N CYS A 769 -9.05 8.17 -2.10
CA CYS A 769 -10.39 8.38 -2.65
C CYS A 769 -10.37 8.29 -4.19
N THR A 770 -9.44 9.00 -4.83
CA THR A 770 -9.40 9.10 -6.29
C THR A 770 -8.99 7.78 -6.97
N GLU A 771 -8.04 7.04 -6.41
CA GLU A 771 -7.65 5.72 -6.91
C GLU A 771 -8.81 4.73 -6.85
N TYR A 772 -9.55 4.74 -5.73
CA TYR A 772 -10.75 3.91 -5.61
C TYR A 772 -11.75 4.24 -6.73
N LEU A 773 -11.99 5.53 -7.00
CA LEU A 773 -12.94 5.95 -8.04
C LEU A 773 -12.45 5.58 -9.45
N VAL A 774 -11.17 5.77 -9.76
CA VAL A 774 -10.60 5.38 -11.05
C VAL A 774 -10.68 3.87 -11.25
N LYS A 775 -10.39 3.10 -10.20
CA LYS A 775 -10.51 1.64 -10.20
C LYS A 775 -11.97 1.22 -10.42
N TYR A 776 -12.90 1.83 -9.69
CA TYR A 776 -14.33 1.59 -9.83
C TYR A 776 -14.82 1.81 -11.27
N ILE A 777 -14.42 2.92 -11.88
CA ILE A 777 -14.79 3.26 -13.26
C ILE A 777 -14.18 2.27 -14.26
N SER A 778 -12.95 1.79 -14.00
CA SER A 778 -12.23 0.87 -14.89
C SER A 778 -12.72 -0.59 -14.79
N GLU A 779 -13.09 -1.03 -13.58
CA GLU A 779 -13.52 -2.41 -13.28
C GLU A 779 -15.01 -2.65 -13.47
N CYS A 780 -15.82 -1.60 -13.66
CA CYS A 780 -17.20 -1.72 -14.09
C CYS A 780 -17.28 -1.68 -15.62
N PRO A 781 -17.15 -2.81 -16.36
CA PRO A 781 -17.51 -2.82 -17.76
C PRO A 781 -18.99 -2.48 -17.83
N GLY A 782 -19.34 -1.52 -18.70
CA GLY A 782 -20.72 -1.10 -18.90
C GLY A 782 -21.59 -2.31 -19.18
N LYS A 783 -22.27 -2.82 -18.16
CA LYS A 783 -23.31 -3.82 -18.36
C LYS A 783 -24.30 -3.17 -19.32
N PRO A 784 -24.70 -3.81 -20.43
CA PRO A 784 -25.80 -3.31 -21.22
C PRO A 784 -27.01 -3.24 -20.30
N VAL A 785 -27.32 -2.03 -19.84
CA VAL A 785 -28.46 -1.80 -18.98
C VAL A 785 -29.67 -1.93 -19.90
N LEU A 786 -30.36 -3.07 -19.83
CA LEU A 786 -31.76 -3.14 -20.22
C LEU A 786 -32.45 -1.94 -19.57
N ALA A 787 -33.01 -1.04 -20.37
CA ALA A 787 -33.69 0.16 -19.89
C ALA A 787 -34.61 -0.24 -18.74
N PRO A 788 -34.35 0.17 -17.49
CA PRO A 788 -35.19 -0.25 -16.38
C PRO A 788 -36.57 0.32 -16.62
N ALA A 789 -37.62 -0.46 -16.33
CA ALA A 789 -39.01 0.00 -16.38
C ALA A 789 -39.31 1.23 -15.48
N GLY A 790 -38.32 1.72 -14.72
CA GLY A 790 -38.41 2.87 -13.80
C GLY A 790 -37.90 4.23 -14.32
N VAL A 791 -37.38 4.36 -15.55
CA VAL A 791 -36.86 5.65 -16.08
C VAL A 791 -37.95 6.71 -16.25
N MET A 792 -39.22 6.28 -16.43
CA MET A 792 -40.37 7.14 -16.74
C MET A 792 -40.90 7.99 -15.56
N GLY A 793 -40.22 8.02 -14.40
CA GLY A 793 -40.72 8.73 -13.20
C GLY A 793 -39.69 9.55 -12.42
N LEU A 794 -38.50 9.80 -12.97
CA LEU A 794 -37.47 10.58 -12.26
C LEU A 794 -37.78 12.08 -12.27
N PRO A 795 -37.69 12.77 -11.11
CA PRO A 795 -37.89 14.22 -11.03
C PRO A 795 -36.84 14.96 -11.89
N VAL A 796 -37.24 16.09 -12.48
CA VAL A 796 -36.32 16.91 -13.27
C VAL A 796 -35.30 17.57 -12.33
N PRO A 797 -33.99 17.53 -12.64
CA PRO A 797 -32.98 18.24 -11.86
C PRO A 797 -33.29 19.72 -11.70
N ARG A 798 -33.15 20.24 -10.47
CA ARG A 798 -33.53 21.61 -10.15
C ARG A 798 -32.38 22.58 -10.46
N ARG A 799 -32.59 23.53 -11.38
CA ARG A 799 -31.65 24.64 -11.62
C ARG A 799 -31.64 25.56 -10.40
N LEU A 800 -30.47 25.82 -9.85
CA LEU A 800 -30.28 26.78 -8.76
C LEU A 800 -30.46 28.21 -9.28
N GLN A 801 -31.27 28.99 -8.57
CA GLN A 801 -31.67 30.33 -8.97
C GLN A 801 -30.80 31.39 -8.29
N TRP A 802 -30.60 32.51 -8.98
CA TRP A 802 -29.79 33.61 -8.50
C TRP A 802 -30.47 34.96 -8.76
N LYS A 803 -30.47 35.82 -7.76
CA LYS A 803 -30.83 37.24 -7.88
C LYS A 803 -29.55 38.06 -7.97
N CYS A 804 -29.34 38.65 -9.14
CA CYS A 804 -28.15 39.42 -9.45
C CYS A 804 -28.47 40.91 -9.46
N SER A 805 -27.91 41.64 -8.50
CA SER A 805 -27.98 43.10 -8.46
C SER A 805 -26.85 43.72 -9.32
N PRO A 806 -26.94 45.00 -9.72
CA PRO A 806 -25.85 45.68 -10.43
C PRO A 806 -24.52 45.64 -9.67
N GLN A 807 -24.57 45.64 -8.34
CA GLN A 807 -23.38 45.50 -7.49
C GLN A 807 -22.73 44.10 -7.66
N ILE A 808 -23.53 43.03 -7.69
CA ILE A 808 -23.03 41.67 -7.91
C ILE A 808 -22.45 41.53 -9.33
N GLN A 809 -23.05 42.18 -10.33
CA GLN A 809 -22.50 42.20 -11.70
C GLN A 809 -21.12 42.84 -11.76
N GLY A 810 -20.91 43.97 -11.07
CA GLY A 810 -19.59 44.61 -10.96
C GLY A 810 -18.55 43.73 -10.24
N LEU A 811 -18.97 43.00 -9.21
CA LEU A 811 -18.11 42.03 -8.51
C LEU A 811 -17.73 40.85 -9.42
N LEU A 812 -18.69 40.30 -10.18
CA LEU A 812 -18.42 39.25 -11.16
C LEU A 812 -17.40 39.69 -12.21
N ALA A 813 -17.53 40.91 -12.75
CA ALA A 813 -16.56 41.47 -13.69
C ALA A 813 -15.16 41.60 -13.05
N SER A 814 -15.09 42.07 -11.80
CA SER A 814 -13.82 42.19 -11.07
C SER A 814 -13.17 40.83 -10.81
N SER A 815 -13.96 39.82 -10.42
CA SER A 815 -13.48 38.45 -10.24
C SER A 815 -13.03 37.82 -11.56
N ALA A 816 -13.69 38.13 -12.68
CA ALA A 816 -13.27 37.71 -14.02
C ALA A 816 -11.85 38.19 -14.34
N ASP A 817 -11.60 39.49 -14.15
CA ASP A 817 -10.30 40.10 -14.39
C ASP A 817 -9.21 39.51 -13.49
N ARG A 818 -9.51 39.32 -12.20
CA ARG A 818 -8.54 38.75 -11.24
C ARG A 818 -8.21 37.29 -11.56
N LEU A 819 -9.21 36.46 -11.86
CA LEU A 819 -8.96 35.08 -12.31
C LEU A 819 -8.15 35.07 -13.61
N GLN A 820 -8.45 35.96 -14.55
CA GLN A 820 -7.71 36.04 -15.81
C GLN A 820 -6.25 36.44 -15.62
N ARG A 821 -5.93 37.31 -14.64
CA ARG A 821 -4.54 37.62 -14.26
C ARG A 821 -3.85 36.39 -13.67
N LEU A 822 -4.52 35.66 -12.78
CA LEU A 822 -3.98 34.44 -12.18
C LEU A 822 -3.65 33.38 -13.25
N VAL A 823 -4.57 33.18 -14.21
CA VAL A 823 -4.37 32.28 -15.37
C VAL A 823 -3.15 32.67 -16.19
N ARG A 824 -2.97 33.97 -16.45
CA ARG A 824 -1.82 34.48 -17.21
C ARG A 824 -0.51 34.39 -16.43
N ASN A 825 -0.58 34.52 -15.10
CA ASN A 825 0.61 34.54 -14.24
C ASN A 825 1.15 33.14 -13.94
N LEU A 826 0.32 32.09 -13.94
CA LEU A 826 0.80 30.74 -13.68
C LEU A 826 1.71 30.23 -14.83
N ASP A 827 2.91 29.77 -14.48
CA ASP A 827 3.79 28.97 -15.33
C ASP A 827 3.84 27.54 -14.80
N MET A 828 3.38 26.57 -15.60
CA MET A 828 3.28 25.16 -15.21
C MET A 828 4.00 24.28 -16.22
N ASP A 829 4.89 23.41 -15.72
CA ASP A 829 5.61 22.42 -16.49
C ASP A 829 5.46 21.04 -15.82
N VAL A 830 4.74 20.12 -16.49
CA VAL A 830 4.62 18.73 -16.08
C VAL A 830 5.58 17.90 -16.90
N HIS A 831 6.57 17.32 -16.21
CA HIS A 831 7.70 16.65 -16.81
C HIS A 831 7.87 15.23 -16.27
N THR A 832 8.03 14.26 -17.16
CA THR A 832 8.32 12.88 -16.80
C THR A 832 9.79 12.58 -17.05
N PHE A 833 10.56 12.48 -15.98
CA PHE A 833 11.94 12.02 -16.00
C PHE A 833 11.98 10.51 -16.23
N LYS A 834 12.41 10.08 -17.43
CA LYS A 834 12.32 8.67 -17.89
C LYS A 834 13.63 7.89 -17.76
N SER A 835 14.71 8.52 -17.34
CA SER A 835 16.04 7.88 -17.34
C SER A 835 16.17 6.81 -16.26
N TYR A 836 15.52 7.01 -15.10
CA TYR A 836 15.37 6.03 -14.04
C TYR A 836 14.26 6.44 -13.05
N GLY A 837 13.88 5.54 -12.15
CA GLY A 837 12.95 5.79 -11.05
C GLY A 837 13.45 5.28 -9.70
N LYS A 838 12.51 4.95 -8.81
CA LYS A 838 12.78 4.46 -7.45
C LYS A 838 13.69 3.23 -7.44
N GLU A 839 13.60 2.37 -8.45
CA GLU A 839 14.38 1.12 -8.50
C GLU A 839 15.88 1.37 -8.61
N PHE A 840 16.30 2.37 -9.39
CA PHE A 840 17.70 2.77 -9.43
C PHE A 840 18.17 3.33 -8.08
N ILE A 841 17.38 4.23 -7.49
CA ILE A 841 17.75 4.92 -6.25
C ILE A 841 17.89 3.92 -5.09
N LYS A 842 16.95 2.96 -5.01
CA LYS A 842 16.99 1.90 -4.00
C LYS A 842 18.21 0.98 -4.15
N LYS A 843 18.65 0.68 -5.38
CA LYS A 843 19.90 -0.06 -5.62
C LYS A 843 21.13 0.66 -5.05
N GLN A 844 21.08 1.99 -4.94
CA GLN A 844 22.13 2.80 -4.27
C GLN A 844 22.00 2.82 -2.74
N ARG A 845 21.02 2.11 -2.17
CA ARG A 845 20.68 2.10 -0.72
C ARG A 845 20.31 3.46 -0.17
N MET A 846 19.57 4.24 -0.95
CA MET A 846 19.10 5.58 -0.60
C MET A 846 17.57 5.62 -0.58
N SER A 847 16.98 6.46 0.28
CA SER A 847 15.55 6.76 0.23
C SER A 847 15.25 7.52 -1.07
N PRO A 848 14.29 7.06 -1.91
CA PRO A 848 13.94 7.79 -3.14
C PRO A 848 13.48 9.22 -2.87
N ASP A 849 12.74 9.43 -1.79
CA ASP A 849 12.24 10.74 -1.40
C ASP A 849 13.39 11.68 -1.03
N ALA A 850 14.29 11.24 -0.14
CA ALA A 850 15.46 12.03 0.26
C ALA A 850 16.40 12.34 -0.92
N TYR A 851 16.57 11.38 -1.84
CA TYR A 851 17.36 11.56 -3.04
C TYR A 851 16.77 12.64 -3.96
N ILE A 852 15.44 12.61 -4.16
CA ILE A 852 14.73 13.62 -4.97
C ILE A 852 14.81 15.00 -4.31
N GLN A 853 14.63 15.09 -2.99
CA GLN A 853 14.77 16.34 -2.24
C GLN A 853 16.17 16.95 -2.40
N VAL A 854 17.23 16.15 -2.29
CA VAL A 854 18.60 16.62 -2.52
C VAL A 854 18.82 17.01 -3.99
N ALA A 855 18.22 16.32 -4.95
CA ALA A 855 18.26 16.71 -6.37
C ALA A 855 17.56 18.05 -6.62
N LEU A 856 16.44 18.32 -5.96
CA LEU A 856 15.73 19.60 -6.01
C LEU A 856 16.58 20.74 -5.43
N GLN A 857 17.29 20.50 -4.31
CA GLN A 857 18.24 21.48 -3.77
C GLN A 857 19.37 21.77 -4.77
N LEU A 858 19.89 20.75 -5.46
CA LEU A 858 20.92 20.95 -6.49
C LEU A 858 20.39 21.74 -7.69
N ALA A 859 19.19 21.40 -8.18
CA ALA A 859 18.53 22.09 -9.28
C ALA A 859 18.31 23.57 -8.95
N PHE A 860 17.79 23.87 -7.77
CA PHE A 860 17.60 25.24 -7.30
C PHE A 860 18.93 25.99 -7.20
N TYR A 861 19.96 25.37 -6.63
CA TYR A 861 21.27 26.00 -6.49
C TYR A 861 21.91 26.30 -7.86
N LYS A 862 21.73 25.44 -8.86
CA LYS A 862 22.19 25.71 -10.24
C LYS A 862 21.46 26.89 -10.89
N CYS A 863 20.17 27.06 -10.61
CA CYS A 863 19.38 28.16 -11.15
C CYS A 863 19.68 29.50 -10.48
N ASN A 864 19.90 29.49 -9.16
CA ASN A 864 19.86 30.72 -8.35
C ASN A 864 21.11 30.98 -7.50
N ALA A 865 22.10 30.06 -7.51
CA ALA A 865 23.38 30.16 -6.80
C ALA A 865 23.26 30.42 -5.28
N ARG A 866 22.12 30.07 -4.67
CA ARG A 866 21.83 30.22 -3.23
C ARG A 866 20.92 29.10 -2.73
N ALA A 867 21.00 28.80 -1.44
CA ALA A 867 19.99 27.98 -0.76
C ALA A 867 18.84 28.87 -0.27
N VAL A 868 17.65 28.28 -0.13
CA VAL A 868 16.43 28.99 0.30
C VAL A 868 15.61 28.15 1.27
N PRO A 869 14.79 28.77 2.13
CA PRO A 869 13.82 28.03 2.93
C PRO A 869 12.97 27.14 2.04
N THR A 870 13.03 25.83 2.31
CA THR A 870 12.32 24.80 1.55
C THR A 870 11.32 24.11 2.46
N TYR A 871 10.10 23.95 1.97
CA TYR A 871 9.03 23.19 2.63
C TYR A 871 8.88 21.82 1.98
N GLU A 872 8.77 20.79 2.80
CA GLU A 872 8.31 19.46 2.40
C GLU A 872 7.27 18.95 3.42
N SER A 873 6.12 18.50 2.93
CA SER A 873 5.04 18.01 3.80
C SER A 873 5.38 16.67 4.47
N ALA A 874 5.38 16.63 5.80
CA ALA A 874 5.51 15.39 6.58
C ALA A 874 4.19 15.01 7.27
N SER A 875 3.60 13.88 6.90
CA SER A 875 2.38 13.38 7.55
C SER A 875 2.63 13.01 9.03
N ILE A 876 1.86 13.63 9.93
CA ILE A 876 1.82 13.29 11.36
C ILE A 876 0.55 12.51 11.72
N ARG A 877 -0.08 11.85 10.73
CA ARG A 877 -1.27 10.99 10.94
C ARG A 877 -1.04 9.82 11.90
N ARG A 878 0.18 9.58 12.35
CA ARG A 878 0.48 8.66 13.47
C ARG A 878 -0.18 9.09 14.78
N PHE A 879 -0.57 10.36 14.89
CA PHE A 879 -1.23 10.94 16.05
C PHE A 879 -2.70 11.25 15.78
N HIS A 880 -3.49 11.36 16.84
CA HIS A 880 -4.89 11.76 16.76
C HIS A 880 -5.04 13.13 16.08
N GLN A 881 -5.98 13.24 15.14
CA GLN A 881 -6.19 14.44 14.30
C GLN A 881 -4.93 14.93 13.55
N GLY A 882 -3.90 14.09 13.39
CA GLY A 882 -2.66 14.48 12.73
C GLY A 882 -2.87 14.95 11.28
N ARG A 883 -2.36 16.13 10.97
CA ARG A 883 -2.24 16.69 9.61
C ARG A 883 -0.81 16.53 9.12
N VAL A 884 -0.06 17.63 9.03
CA VAL A 884 1.34 17.63 8.61
C VAL A 884 2.21 18.50 9.53
N ASP A 885 3.51 18.23 9.50
CA ASP A 885 4.58 19.13 9.93
C ASP A 885 5.51 19.37 8.73
N ASN A 886 6.54 20.20 8.88
CA ASN A 886 7.48 20.56 7.82
C ASN A 886 8.81 19.80 7.91
N ILE A 887 9.32 19.29 6.79
CA ILE A 887 10.70 18.87 6.60
C ILE A 887 11.45 20.00 5.90
N ARG A 888 12.46 20.56 6.56
CA ARG A 888 13.27 21.66 6.01
C ARG A 888 14.45 21.10 5.20
N SER A 889 14.22 20.85 3.91
CA SER A 889 15.19 20.17 3.04
C SER A 889 16.47 20.94 2.71
N ALA A 890 16.45 22.26 2.90
CA ALA A 890 17.64 23.10 2.75
C ALA A 890 18.57 22.97 3.96
N THR A 891 19.17 21.79 4.14
CA THR A 891 20.08 21.48 5.25
C THR A 891 21.50 21.98 5.00
N PRO A 892 22.32 22.19 6.05
CA PRO A 892 23.74 22.49 5.88
C PRO A 892 24.49 21.44 5.04
N GLU A 893 24.11 20.17 5.19
CA GLU A 893 24.68 19.04 4.45
C GLU A 893 24.29 19.08 2.97
N ALA A 894 23.02 19.38 2.65
CA ALA A 894 22.58 19.63 1.28
C ALA A 894 23.36 20.81 0.66
N LEU A 895 23.53 21.92 1.39
CA LEU A 895 24.32 23.05 0.90
C LEU A 895 25.78 22.66 0.60
N ALA A 896 26.41 21.89 1.49
CA ALA A 896 27.78 21.41 1.30
C ALA A 896 27.91 20.50 0.06
N PHE A 897 26.91 19.65 -0.17
CA PHE A 897 26.81 18.80 -1.35
C PHE A 897 26.63 19.62 -2.63
N VAL A 898 25.64 20.51 -2.72
CA VAL A 898 25.35 21.26 -3.95
C VAL A 898 26.50 22.19 -4.33
N ARG A 899 27.19 22.79 -3.35
CA ARG A 899 28.44 23.53 -3.58
C ARG A 899 29.52 22.65 -4.17
N SER A 900 29.66 21.40 -3.71
CA SER A 900 30.67 20.48 -4.26
C SER A 900 30.42 20.06 -5.71
N MET A 901 29.17 20.15 -6.16
CA MET A 901 28.76 19.85 -7.53
C MET A 901 28.88 21.05 -8.47
N THR A 902 28.83 22.28 -7.94
CA THR A 902 28.73 23.52 -8.74
C THR A 902 29.95 24.43 -8.64
N ASP A 903 30.83 24.25 -7.66
CA ASP A 903 32.06 25.03 -7.53
C ASP A 903 33.07 24.64 -8.61
N GLU A 904 33.23 25.49 -9.61
CA GLU A 904 34.21 25.33 -10.68
C GLU A 904 35.65 25.66 -10.25
N LEU A 905 35.82 26.45 -9.18
CA LEU A 905 37.14 26.89 -8.69
C LEU A 905 37.81 25.83 -7.82
N ASN A 906 37.03 25.08 -7.04
CA ASN A 906 37.50 23.98 -6.22
C ASN A 906 37.00 22.63 -6.77
N MET A 907 37.76 22.05 -7.71
CA MET A 907 37.47 20.72 -8.25
C MET A 907 37.55 19.64 -7.17
N HIS A 908 36.41 19.30 -6.59
CA HIS A 908 36.26 18.18 -5.66
C HIS A 908 36.27 16.84 -6.43
N THR A 909 36.90 15.82 -5.85
CA THR A 909 36.88 14.47 -6.41
C THR A 909 35.49 13.83 -6.27
N ASP A 910 35.16 12.88 -7.15
CA ASP A 910 33.88 12.15 -7.10
C ASP A 910 33.68 11.43 -5.76
N ALA A 911 34.76 10.97 -5.11
CA ALA A 911 34.69 10.37 -3.77
C ALA A 911 34.19 11.37 -2.71
N VAL A 912 34.64 12.63 -2.77
CA VAL A 912 34.19 13.70 -1.86
C VAL A 912 32.73 14.06 -2.14
N ARG A 913 32.37 14.23 -3.43
CA ARG A 913 30.98 14.51 -3.84
C ARG A 913 30.02 13.41 -3.39
N MET A 914 30.41 12.15 -3.55
CA MET A 914 29.60 11.00 -3.13
C MET A 914 29.46 10.90 -1.61
N THR A 915 30.50 11.26 -0.86
CA THR A 915 30.42 11.34 0.61
C THR A 915 29.42 12.41 1.04
N ARG A 916 29.53 13.62 0.48
CA ARG A 916 28.60 14.73 0.76
C ARG A 916 27.16 14.40 0.33
N LEU A 917 26.97 13.69 -0.78
CA LEU A 917 25.64 13.21 -1.19
C LEU A 917 25.03 12.28 -0.13
N ARG A 918 25.81 11.32 0.38
CA ARG A 918 25.34 10.42 1.44
C ARG A 918 25.03 11.16 2.73
N ASP A 919 25.84 12.14 3.11
CA ASP A 919 25.61 12.98 4.28
C ASP A 919 24.32 13.80 4.15
N ALA A 920 24.09 14.41 2.97
CA ALA A 920 22.86 15.15 2.67
C ALA A 920 21.62 14.25 2.71
N ILE A 921 21.69 13.06 2.11
CA ILE A 921 20.59 12.08 2.13
C ILE A 921 20.30 11.59 3.54
N LYS A 922 21.35 11.36 4.35
CA LYS A 922 21.19 10.98 5.76
C LYS A 922 20.54 12.12 6.55
N ALA A 923 21.01 13.35 6.39
CA ALA A 923 20.45 14.52 7.09
C ALA A 923 18.97 14.73 6.73
N GLN A 924 18.62 14.59 5.45
CA GLN A 924 17.23 14.64 4.99
C GLN A 924 16.39 13.54 5.66
N THR A 925 16.89 12.30 5.63
CA THR A 925 16.20 11.14 6.21
C THR A 925 15.99 11.29 7.72
N ASP A 926 17.00 11.76 8.45
CA ASP A 926 16.91 12.01 9.89
C ASP A 926 15.86 13.09 10.19
N TYR A 927 15.80 14.15 9.38
CA TYR A 927 14.78 15.20 9.51
C TYR A 927 13.37 14.67 9.19
N THR A 928 13.21 13.83 8.16
CA THR A 928 11.94 13.15 7.86
C THR A 928 11.44 12.36 9.07
N VAL A 929 12.31 11.57 9.71
CA VAL A 929 11.95 10.80 10.91
C VAL A 929 11.57 11.72 12.07
N LEU A 930 12.30 12.81 12.25
CA LEU A 930 11.99 13.82 13.25
C LEU A 930 10.58 14.41 13.06
N ALA A 931 10.25 14.83 11.84
CA ALA A 931 8.96 15.46 11.54
C ALA A 931 7.78 14.47 11.68
N ILE A 932 7.86 13.27 11.09
CA ILE A 932 6.74 12.30 11.13
C ILE A 932 6.49 11.72 12.53
N THR A 933 7.45 11.85 13.44
CA THR A 933 7.30 11.48 14.86
C THR A 933 6.84 12.64 15.75
N GLY A 934 6.45 13.77 15.14
CA GLY A 934 5.93 14.95 15.85
C GLY A 934 7.00 15.77 16.55
N ASN A 935 8.28 15.58 16.19
CA ASN A 935 9.42 16.30 16.76
C ASN A 935 9.96 17.41 15.83
N GLY A 936 9.22 17.76 14.78
CA GLY A 936 9.51 18.91 13.91
C GLY A 936 9.42 20.24 14.66
N ILE A 937 9.97 21.29 14.05
CA ILE A 937 10.09 22.60 14.71
C ILE A 937 8.96 23.57 14.34
N ASP A 938 8.39 23.46 13.14
CA ASP A 938 7.49 24.46 12.59
C ASP A 938 6.18 24.52 13.37
N ASN A 939 5.53 23.36 13.56
CA ASN A 939 4.34 23.25 14.41
C ASN A 939 4.62 23.67 15.87
N HIS A 940 5.81 23.39 16.39
CA HIS A 940 6.16 23.76 17.76
C HIS A 940 6.35 25.28 17.93
N LEU A 941 7.12 25.92 17.04
CA LEU A 941 7.30 27.36 17.02
C LEU A 941 5.98 28.10 16.79
N LEU A 942 5.11 27.56 15.91
CA LEU A 942 3.73 28.04 15.76
C LEU A 942 2.97 27.97 17.09
N GLY A 943 2.98 26.82 17.76
CA GLY A 943 2.30 26.65 19.06
C GLY A 943 2.80 27.65 20.12
N LEU A 944 4.11 27.88 20.20
CA LEU A 944 4.68 28.87 21.11
C LEU A 944 4.23 30.30 20.76
N ARG A 945 4.18 30.65 19.47
CA ARG A 945 3.70 31.94 18.97
C ARG A 945 2.23 32.18 19.30
N GLU A 946 1.37 31.21 19.04
CA GLU A 946 -0.07 31.34 19.29
C GLU A 946 -0.39 31.39 20.79
N ILE A 947 0.31 30.60 21.62
CA ILE A 947 0.18 30.69 23.09
C ILE A 947 0.61 32.08 23.60
N ALA A 948 1.66 32.67 23.02
CA ALA A 948 2.06 34.04 23.38
C ALA A 948 0.93 35.04 23.08
N GLN A 949 0.30 34.93 21.91
CA GLN A 949 -0.85 35.76 21.55
C GLN A 949 -2.05 35.54 22.50
N GLU A 950 -2.36 34.29 22.87
CA GLU A 950 -3.42 33.98 23.83
C GLU A 950 -3.18 34.60 25.22
N LEU A 951 -1.91 34.79 25.60
CA LEU A 951 -1.51 35.44 26.85
C LEU A 951 -1.43 36.97 26.74
N GLY A 952 -1.78 37.56 25.59
CA GLY A 952 -1.66 39.00 25.33
C GLY A 952 -0.21 39.48 25.21
N MET A 953 0.71 38.59 24.82
CA MET A 953 2.12 38.89 24.57
C MET A 953 2.30 39.13 23.07
N ASP A 954 1.84 40.29 22.60
CA ASP A 954 1.67 40.56 21.16
C ASP A 954 3.00 40.70 20.39
N ARG A 955 4.13 40.83 21.10
CA ARG A 955 5.44 41.16 20.50
C ARG A 955 6.57 40.44 21.25
N LEU A 956 7.02 39.31 20.72
CA LEU A 956 8.19 38.59 21.24
C LEU A 956 9.33 38.67 20.24
N ASP A 957 10.51 39.05 20.71
CA ASP A 957 11.70 39.28 19.87
C ASP A 957 11.99 38.10 18.92
N LEU A 958 11.79 36.85 19.37
CA LEU A 958 12.00 35.66 18.53
C LEU A 958 11.12 35.63 17.27
N PHE A 959 9.86 36.05 17.39
CA PHE A 959 8.90 36.00 16.28
C PHE A 959 8.89 37.29 15.45
N GLU A 960 9.42 38.39 16.00
CA GLU A 960 9.65 39.65 15.27
C GLU A 960 11.02 39.72 14.58
N ASP A 961 12.00 38.92 15.03
CA ASP A 961 13.28 38.76 14.35
C ASP A 961 13.05 38.43 12.89
N GLU A 962 13.59 39.25 11.99
CA GLU A 962 13.46 39.09 10.54
C GLU A 962 13.87 37.68 10.04
N THR A 963 14.69 36.94 10.79
CA THR A 963 15.04 35.56 10.48
C THR A 963 13.85 34.60 10.60
N TYR A 964 12.91 34.81 11.53
CA TYR A 964 11.74 33.94 11.70
C TYR A 964 10.73 34.06 10.55
N PRO A 965 10.25 35.25 10.14
CA PRO A 965 9.42 35.38 8.93
C PRO A 965 10.13 34.88 7.67
N LEU A 966 11.43 35.16 7.51
CA LEU A 966 12.21 34.63 6.39
C LEU A 966 12.22 33.09 6.40
N SER A 967 12.36 32.46 7.57
CA SER A 967 12.32 31.00 7.68
C SER A 967 11.02 30.37 7.20
N ASN A 968 9.92 31.13 7.19
CA ASN A 968 8.59 30.68 6.78
C ASN A 968 8.20 31.19 5.37
N GLN A 969 9.12 31.85 4.67
CA GLN A 969 8.98 32.19 3.24
C GLN A 969 9.51 31.05 2.39
N PHE A 970 8.67 30.03 2.17
CA PHE A 970 9.05 28.82 1.44
C PHE A 970 9.14 29.07 -0.07
N ILE A 971 10.29 29.57 -0.51
CA ILE A 971 10.60 29.80 -1.93
C ILE A 971 10.54 28.49 -2.72
N LEU A 972 10.87 27.36 -2.11
CA LEU A 972 10.66 26.04 -2.72
C LEU A 972 9.68 25.25 -1.85
N SER A 973 8.45 25.05 -2.34
CA SER A 973 7.41 24.29 -1.64
C SER A 973 7.16 22.97 -2.36
N THR A 974 7.33 21.86 -1.64
CA THR A 974 7.38 20.52 -2.24
C THR A 974 6.53 19.50 -1.51
N SER A 975 6.14 18.46 -2.23
CA SER A 975 5.46 17.30 -1.64
C SER A 975 5.57 16.08 -2.54
N GLN A 976 5.78 14.92 -1.91
CA GLN A 976 5.62 13.63 -2.58
C GLN A 976 4.14 13.22 -2.59
N VAL A 977 3.58 12.97 -3.77
CA VAL A 977 2.22 12.41 -3.92
C VAL A 977 2.29 11.15 -4.76
N PRO A 978 2.59 9.99 -4.13
CA PRO A 978 2.74 8.74 -4.85
C PRO A 978 1.37 8.19 -5.27
N THR A 979 1.28 7.73 -6.51
CA THR A 979 0.07 7.06 -7.03
C THR A 979 0.45 5.71 -7.65
N THR A 980 -0.51 4.79 -7.68
CA THR A 980 -0.44 3.50 -8.38
C THR A 980 -1.11 3.57 -9.76
N MET A 981 -2.04 4.50 -9.93
CA MET A 981 -2.70 4.80 -11.21
C MET A 981 -1.96 5.93 -11.93
N ASP A 982 -2.10 5.99 -13.26
CA ASP A 982 -1.52 7.03 -14.14
C ASP A 982 -2.22 8.39 -13.97
N MET A 983 -2.00 8.99 -12.80
CA MET A 983 -2.55 10.28 -12.39
C MET A 983 -1.50 11.03 -11.58
N PHE A 984 -1.64 12.35 -11.50
CA PHE A 984 -0.65 13.17 -10.82
C PHE A 984 -1.30 14.36 -10.12
N CYS A 985 -0.67 14.79 -9.02
CA CYS A 985 -1.10 15.95 -8.26
C CYS A 985 -0.22 17.17 -8.59
N CYS A 986 -0.82 18.35 -8.62
CA CYS A 986 -0.08 19.61 -8.74
C CYS A 986 -0.80 20.78 -8.05
N TYR A 987 -0.03 21.84 -7.79
CA TYR A 987 -0.44 23.08 -7.13
C TYR A 987 0.50 24.23 -7.52
N GLY A 988 0.11 25.48 -7.23
CA GLY A 988 0.93 26.67 -7.46
C GLY A 988 1.97 26.93 -6.34
N PRO A 989 2.87 27.90 -6.53
CA PRO A 989 3.79 28.33 -5.47
C PRO A 989 3.06 28.99 -4.29
N VAL A 990 3.69 28.95 -3.11
CA VAL A 990 3.15 29.56 -1.87
C VAL A 990 3.65 30.98 -1.62
N VAL A 991 4.67 31.43 -2.37
CA VAL A 991 5.19 32.81 -2.37
C VAL A 991 5.38 33.31 -3.81
N PRO A 992 5.27 34.64 -4.06
CA PRO A 992 5.33 35.19 -5.42
C PRO A 992 6.62 34.88 -6.20
N ASN A 993 7.76 34.77 -5.51
CA ASN A 993 9.07 34.47 -6.10
C ASN A 993 9.48 33.00 -5.91
N GLY A 994 8.51 32.10 -5.74
CA GLY A 994 8.76 30.71 -5.42
C GLY A 994 8.35 29.71 -6.49
N TYR A 995 8.59 28.44 -6.17
CA TYR A 995 8.19 27.27 -6.93
C TYR A 995 7.26 26.38 -6.11
N GLY A 996 6.25 25.81 -6.77
CA GLY A 996 5.55 24.62 -6.30
C GLY A 996 6.11 23.39 -7.02
N THR A 997 6.50 22.35 -6.30
CA THR A 997 7.03 21.12 -6.92
C THR A 997 6.43 19.87 -6.27
N CYS A 998 5.44 19.32 -6.94
CA CYS A 998 4.87 18.02 -6.58
C CYS A 998 5.53 16.93 -7.42
N TYR A 999 5.88 15.79 -6.81
CA TYR A 999 6.49 14.68 -7.53
C TYR A 999 5.86 13.33 -7.20
N ASN A 1000 5.79 12.48 -8.22
CA ASN A 1000 5.25 11.13 -8.16
C ASN A 1000 6.31 10.15 -8.68
N PRO A 1001 7.12 9.55 -7.78
CA PRO A 1001 8.17 8.65 -8.18
C PRO A 1001 7.61 7.25 -8.46
N GLN A 1002 7.85 6.73 -9.66
CA GLN A 1002 7.49 5.39 -10.13
C GLN A 1002 8.72 4.47 -10.14
N ALA A 1003 8.54 3.21 -10.54
CA ALA A 1003 9.63 2.22 -10.52
C ALA A 1003 10.82 2.65 -11.43
N ASP A 1004 10.50 3.04 -12.66
CA ASP A 1004 11.44 3.31 -13.76
C ASP A 1004 11.47 4.78 -14.21
N HIS A 1005 10.57 5.63 -13.70
CA HIS A 1005 10.51 7.05 -14.01
C HIS A 1005 10.06 7.88 -12.80
N ILE A 1006 10.18 9.20 -12.89
CA ILE A 1006 9.69 10.15 -11.88
C ILE A 1006 8.92 11.26 -12.58
N LEU A 1007 7.67 11.48 -12.20
CA LEU A 1007 6.88 12.61 -12.70
C LEU A 1007 7.04 13.80 -11.76
N PHE A 1008 7.30 14.98 -12.33
CA PHE A 1008 7.41 16.26 -11.65
C PHE A 1008 6.37 17.23 -12.20
N CYS A 1009 5.66 17.92 -11.31
CA CYS A 1009 4.83 19.06 -11.64
C CYS A 1009 5.47 20.30 -11.02
N VAL A 1010 6.08 21.13 -11.85
CA VAL A 1010 6.79 22.35 -11.44
C VAL A 1010 5.95 23.56 -11.82
N SER A 1011 5.59 24.37 -10.83
CA SER A 1011 4.88 25.63 -11.01
C SER A 1011 5.71 26.82 -10.52
N SER A 1012 5.54 27.98 -11.17
CA SER A 1012 6.09 29.28 -10.78
C SER A 1012 5.16 30.40 -11.26
N PHE A 1013 5.49 31.66 -10.94
CA PHE A 1013 4.75 32.82 -11.42
C PHE A 1013 5.57 33.61 -12.45
N ARG A 1014 4.96 33.92 -13.61
CA ARG A 1014 5.59 34.63 -14.73
C ARG A 1014 5.97 36.07 -14.40
N GLU A 1015 5.28 36.69 -13.44
CA GLU A 1015 5.59 38.04 -12.96
C GLU A 1015 6.93 38.09 -12.19
N SER A 1016 7.40 36.96 -11.65
CA SER A 1016 8.70 36.89 -10.97
C SER A 1016 9.82 36.69 -11.99
N THR A 1017 10.77 37.63 -12.02
CA THR A 1017 11.96 37.53 -12.89
C THR A 1017 13.01 36.54 -12.37
N GLU A 1018 12.85 36.04 -11.14
CA GLU A 1018 13.77 35.08 -10.52
C GLU A 1018 13.41 33.62 -10.84
N THR A 1019 12.21 33.37 -11.40
CA THR A 1019 11.64 32.02 -11.54
C THR A 1019 11.24 31.70 -12.97
N SER A 1020 11.45 30.46 -13.37
CA SER A 1020 10.90 29.87 -14.60
C SER A 1020 10.76 28.36 -14.40
N SER A 1021 9.56 27.82 -14.61
CA SER A 1021 9.28 26.39 -14.41
C SER A 1021 10.09 25.53 -15.39
N ALA A 1022 10.10 25.90 -16.67
CA ALA A 1022 10.86 25.18 -17.70
C ALA A 1022 12.39 25.19 -17.47
N VAL A 1023 12.96 26.29 -16.95
CA VAL A 1023 14.39 26.35 -16.62
C VAL A 1023 14.69 25.45 -15.42
N PHE A 1024 13.85 25.50 -14.38
CA PHE A 1024 14.00 24.67 -13.19
C PHE A 1024 13.88 23.18 -13.50
N THR A 1025 12.91 22.78 -14.32
CA THR A 1025 12.76 21.38 -14.79
C THR A 1025 14.01 20.89 -15.51
N ARG A 1026 14.58 21.70 -16.42
CA ARG A 1026 15.83 21.33 -17.11
C ARG A 1026 17.00 21.18 -16.14
N ALA A 1027 17.13 22.09 -15.17
CA ALA A 1027 18.17 21.99 -14.15
C ALA A 1027 17.97 20.74 -13.27
N LEU A 1028 16.73 20.36 -13.00
CA LEU A 1028 16.36 19.16 -12.25
C LEU A 1028 16.70 17.87 -13.02
N ASP A 1029 16.34 17.79 -14.30
CA ASP A 1029 16.68 16.67 -15.17
C ASP A 1029 18.21 16.45 -15.22
N LEU A 1030 18.98 17.52 -15.47
CA LEU A 1030 20.44 17.48 -15.44
C LEU A 1030 20.99 17.06 -14.06
N SER A 1031 20.42 17.58 -12.98
CA SER A 1031 20.83 17.23 -11.63
C SER A 1031 20.60 15.74 -11.36
N LEU A 1032 19.43 15.19 -11.70
CA LEU A 1032 19.14 13.76 -11.56
C LEU A 1032 20.11 12.90 -12.38
N LEU A 1033 20.45 13.29 -13.61
CA LEU A 1033 21.44 12.58 -14.42
C LEU A 1033 22.85 12.61 -13.81
N GLU A 1034 23.28 13.77 -13.31
CA GLU A 1034 24.58 13.90 -12.65
C GLU A 1034 24.68 13.09 -11.34
N LEU A 1035 23.62 13.07 -10.53
CA LEU A 1035 23.59 12.22 -9.34
C LEU A 1035 23.67 10.73 -9.72
N ALA A 1036 23.04 10.31 -10.82
CA ALA A 1036 23.11 8.93 -11.28
C ALA A 1036 24.50 8.54 -11.80
N ASP A 1037 25.17 9.46 -12.52
CA ASP A 1037 26.55 9.29 -12.98
C ASP A 1037 27.51 9.18 -11.78
N LEU A 1038 27.37 10.06 -10.77
CA LEU A 1038 28.15 10.03 -9.54
C LEU A 1038 28.02 8.69 -8.79
N CYS A 1039 26.78 8.18 -8.65
CA CYS A 1039 26.53 6.88 -8.04
C CYS A 1039 27.16 5.73 -8.83
N SER A 1040 27.06 5.77 -10.16
CA SER A 1040 27.53 4.69 -11.04
C SER A 1040 29.06 4.60 -11.09
N LYS A 1041 29.75 5.74 -11.16
CA LYS A 1041 31.22 5.80 -11.13
C LYS A 1041 31.80 5.27 -9.82
N ASN A 1042 31.16 5.61 -8.69
CA ASN A 1042 31.62 5.12 -7.39
C ASN A 1042 31.41 3.61 -7.21
N ALA A 1043 30.36 3.03 -7.81
CA ALA A 1043 30.15 1.58 -7.80
C ALA A 1043 31.28 0.82 -8.52
N ALA A 1044 31.79 1.34 -9.63
CA ALA A 1044 32.90 0.76 -10.40
C ALA A 1044 34.24 0.74 -9.62
N ILE A 1045 34.46 1.70 -8.73
CA ILE A 1045 35.66 1.79 -7.89
C ILE A 1045 35.61 0.77 -6.73
N SER A 1046 34.42 0.31 -6.34
CA SER A 1046 34.19 -0.60 -5.21
C SER A 1046 34.05 -2.10 -5.57
N GLY A 1047 34.26 -2.48 -6.84
CA GLY A 1047 34.31 -3.88 -7.27
C GLY A 1047 35.58 -4.60 -6.78
N PRO A 1048 35.63 -5.96 -6.76
CA PRO A 1048 36.83 -6.68 -6.34
C PRO A 1048 38.00 -6.29 -7.23
N LEU A 1049 39.14 -5.92 -6.62
CA LEU A 1049 40.42 -5.76 -7.30
C LEU A 1049 40.79 -7.08 -7.99
N GLY A 1050 40.36 -7.23 -9.24
CA GLY A 1050 40.91 -8.18 -10.19
C GLY A 1050 42.24 -7.64 -10.66
N THR A 1051 43.29 -8.40 -10.40
CA THR A 1051 44.68 -8.23 -10.84
C THR A 1051 44.77 -7.66 -12.27
N CYS A 1052 45.20 -6.42 -12.42
CA CYS A 1052 45.69 -5.91 -13.70
C CYS A 1052 47.20 -6.19 -13.77
N SER A 1053 47.57 -7.23 -14.51
CA SER A 1053 48.92 -7.42 -15.00
C SER A 1053 49.26 -6.32 -16.00
N SER A 1054 50.47 -5.81 -15.87
CA SER A 1054 51.12 -4.83 -16.74
C SER A 1054 51.12 -5.26 -18.20
N ALA A 1055 50.54 -4.46 -19.09
CA ALA A 1055 50.88 -4.46 -20.50
C ALA A 1055 51.00 -3.00 -20.98
N THR A 1056 52.25 -2.57 -21.13
CA THR A 1056 52.67 -1.34 -21.79
C THR A 1056 52.26 -1.35 -23.26
N GLY A 1057 51.50 -0.36 -23.69
CA GLY A 1057 51.19 -0.10 -25.10
C GLY A 1057 50.69 1.33 -25.28
N THR A 1058 51.54 2.18 -25.84
CA THR A 1058 51.36 3.61 -26.16
C THR A 1058 50.06 3.94 -26.90
N PRO A 1059 49.38 5.08 -26.61
CA PRO A 1059 48.21 5.50 -27.37
C PRO A 1059 48.59 6.36 -28.58
N THR A 1060 48.19 5.93 -29.78
CA THR A 1060 48.16 6.77 -30.98
C THR A 1060 46.80 7.46 -31.07
N ALA A 1061 46.84 8.79 -31.19
CA ALA A 1061 45.68 9.66 -31.35
C ALA A 1061 45.03 9.50 -32.74
N THR A 1062 43.69 9.47 -32.80
CA THR A 1062 42.92 9.92 -33.97
C THR A 1062 41.51 10.38 -33.55
N PRO A 1063 40.98 11.48 -34.11
CA PRO A 1063 39.75 12.11 -33.65
C PRO A 1063 38.52 11.59 -34.40
N ILE A 1064 37.43 11.27 -33.69
CA ILE A 1064 36.14 10.94 -34.32
C ILE A 1064 35.22 12.15 -34.27
N LYS A 1065 34.86 12.58 -35.48
CA LYS A 1065 33.96 13.68 -35.82
C LYS A 1065 32.52 13.40 -35.40
N SER A 1066 31.87 14.49 -34.98
CA SER A 1066 30.44 14.78 -34.99
C SER A 1066 29.61 14.03 -36.05
N LYS A 1067 28.50 13.43 -35.63
CA LYS A 1067 27.26 13.36 -36.44
C LYS A 1067 26.04 13.46 -35.53
N ILE A 1068 25.47 14.66 -35.54
CA ILE A 1068 24.08 14.95 -35.19
C ILE A 1068 23.20 14.42 -36.34
N LYS A 1069 22.20 13.62 -36.02
CA LYS A 1069 20.91 13.57 -36.72
C LYS A 1069 19.84 13.08 -35.75
#